data_AF-A0A0G1WMC6-F1
#
_entry.id   AF-A0A0G1WMC6-F1
#
_cell.length_a   1.000
_cell.length_b   1.000
_cell.length_c   1.000
_cell.angle_alpha   90.00
_cell.angle_beta   90.00
_cell.angle_gamma   90.00
#
_symmetry.space_group_name_H-M   'P 1'
#
loop_
_entity.id
_entity.type
_entity.pdbx_description
1 polymer ?
#
loop_
_entity_poly.entity_id
_entity_poly.type
_entity_poly.pdbx_seq_one_letter_code
_entity_poly.pdbx_strand_id
1 'polypeptide(L)'
;MQLLVRKKIELEERLLLPQLDAFFRWASEKHETATVLIAIDGKECRTIQKTRDHLKVQAAPVIRNPLFIVCRNAAFKELAEGFILEAQTCVPIFRSSMLEIWERRNSNIPEHNQPTRFGLSDAEKLSLLAQARQELRALLQNEVAPKHPHGARAEDATIALAIWVRGTLRASIVTRGPTLSTAIRSAAKEALHDQRFAPLSSDDVDEARIEITVLHDLRIPLSQRERAQRTFDATKGYYISDNAGHYAYYLPEVLNFERFADFQQFLARLAAKANIPEEQLPSTRVETFEVCDFIDSANGQGVCTLRGTMPAATFAHEVSDDALRSDLTRVLGAAAEHIASNQIANGSFPCVIEPLSGKIGTGIDLPRTALAAEALLHAGNTLKNDVFQKAADKALAYVSRTHIEKDTPSFSRVLTLLYRGRAAQARGQFDEAHGIARTASMGIQSAPYDPILFLLASSLFASFGKQDAELSRIAHRLTETALADFSRTLETDRADVNIALFPELIPALHILSTLHSDRSLAVRMSSVTEWYARHQQQDGSFPKSIGSPYSYVRGTAKIFEALAIDGAKNRPALTAAFAWLKSMQYTEDSTFFTPEAQRNVALGGFRYDMSTPDIWLDATSHVVIGVCRMLDHLNGKNPTTLGIRARE
;
A
#
# COMPACT_ATOMS: atom_id res chain seq x y z
N MET A 1 -18.73 32.39 -12.39
CA MET A 1 -18.28 31.29 -11.51
C MET A 1 -19.28 30.13 -11.48
N GLN A 2 -20.54 30.32 -11.08
CA GLN A 2 -21.57 29.24 -11.09
C GLN A 2 -21.79 28.59 -12.48
N LEU A 3 -21.76 29.36 -13.57
CA LEU A 3 -21.86 28.83 -14.94
C LEU A 3 -20.66 27.95 -15.33
N LEU A 4 -19.45 28.29 -14.86
CA LEU A 4 -18.22 27.51 -15.11
C LEU A 4 -18.22 26.21 -14.30
N VAL A 5 -18.69 26.27 -13.05
CA VAL A 5 -18.90 25.08 -12.21
C VAL A 5 -19.92 24.15 -12.87
N ARG A 6 -21.05 24.68 -13.34
CA ARG A 6 -22.10 23.90 -14.03
C ARG A 6 -21.59 23.26 -15.34
N LYS A 7 -20.86 24.00 -16.18
CA LYS A 7 -20.22 23.45 -17.39
C LYS A 7 -19.17 22.38 -17.07
N LYS A 8 -18.39 22.56 -16.00
CA LYS A 8 -17.42 21.55 -15.54
C LYS A 8 -18.11 20.27 -15.10
N ILE A 9 -19.21 20.38 -14.34
CA ILE A 9 -20.04 19.23 -13.92
C ILE A 9 -20.61 18.50 -15.14
N GLU A 10 -21.20 19.21 -16.11
CA GLU A 10 -21.74 18.60 -17.34
C GLU A 10 -20.65 17.90 -18.18
N LEU A 11 -19.44 18.45 -18.24
CA LEU A 11 -18.28 17.83 -18.89
C LEU A 11 -17.80 16.59 -18.13
N GLU A 12 -17.76 16.64 -16.80
CA GLU A 12 -17.36 15.50 -15.95
C GLU A 12 -18.41 14.37 -15.97
N GLU A 13 -19.70 14.68 -15.96
CA GLU A 13 -20.79 13.70 -16.16
C GLU A 13 -20.65 12.99 -17.50
N ARG A 14 -20.34 13.73 -18.58
CA ARG A 14 -20.08 13.15 -19.91
C ARG A 14 -18.90 12.18 -19.92
N LEU A 15 -17.88 12.42 -19.08
CA LEU A 15 -16.71 11.53 -18.97
C LEU A 15 -17.05 10.20 -18.26
N LEU A 16 -18.08 10.17 -17.41
CA LEU A 16 -18.53 8.98 -16.69
C LEU A 16 -19.59 8.17 -17.46
N LEU A 17 -20.18 8.72 -18.53
CA LEU A 17 -21.26 8.06 -19.29
C LEU A 17 -20.95 6.60 -19.66
N PRO A 18 -19.78 6.25 -20.22
CA PRO A 18 -19.48 4.85 -20.56
C PRO A 18 -19.49 3.91 -19.36
N GLN A 19 -19.07 4.41 -18.20
CA GLN A 19 -19.01 3.65 -16.95
C GLN A 19 -20.41 3.45 -16.36
N LEU A 20 -21.23 4.51 -16.36
CA LEU A 20 -22.62 4.45 -15.95
C LEU A 20 -23.43 3.54 -16.87
N ASP A 21 -23.25 3.62 -18.18
CA ASP A 21 -23.93 2.76 -19.17
C ASP A 21 -23.58 1.27 -18.97
N ALA A 22 -22.31 0.96 -18.66
CA ALA A 22 -21.90 -0.39 -18.33
C ALA A 22 -22.57 -0.89 -17.04
N PHE A 23 -22.55 -0.08 -15.97
CA PHE A 23 -23.22 -0.40 -14.72
C PHE A 23 -24.73 -0.61 -14.92
N PHE A 24 -25.41 0.29 -15.63
CA PHE A 24 -26.86 0.17 -15.83
C PHE A 24 -27.25 -1.04 -16.64
N ARG A 25 -26.45 -1.44 -17.64
CA ARG A 25 -26.67 -2.69 -18.39
C ARG A 25 -26.56 -3.90 -17.48
N TRP A 26 -25.47 -4.00 -16.72
CA TRP A 26 -25.28 -5.05 -15.73
C TRP A 26 -26.42 -5.10 -14.70
N ALA A 27 -26.82 -3.96 -14.13
CA ALA A 27 -27.87 -3.90 -13.12
C ALA A 27 -29.23 -4.40 -13.65
N SER A 28 -29.57 -4.09 -14.92
CA SER A 28 -30.80 -4.58 -15.56
C SER A 28 -30.77 -6.06 -15.91
N GLU A 29 -29.59 -6.66 -16.07
CA GLU A 29 -29.46 -8.11 -16.27
C GLU A 29 -29.64 -8.87 -14.95
N LYS A 30 -29.19 -8.27 -13.83
CA LYS A 30 -29.23 -8.89 -12.50
C LYS A 30 -30.52 -8.65 -11.73
N HIS A 31 -31.21 -7.55 -12.00
CA HIS A 31 -32.41 -7.16 -11.27
C HIS A 31 -33.53 -6.75 -12.24
N GLU A 32 -34.72 -7.29 -12.04
CA GLU A 32 -35.91 -6.92 -12.84
C GLU A 32 -36.28 -5.44 -12.65
N THR A 33 -36.15 -4.95 -11.42
CA THR A 33 -36.31 -3.55 -11.05
C THR A 33 -35.21 -3.14 -10.08
N ALA A 34 -34.48 -2.07 -10.40
CA ALA A 34 -33.50 -1.50 -9.50
C ALA A 34 -33.76 0.00 -9.31
N THR A 35 -33.76 0.42 -8.04
CA THR A 35 -33.72 1.84 -7.67
C THR A 35 -32.27 2.25 -7.46
N VAL A 36 -31.78 3.14 -8.31
CA VAL A 36 -30.40 3.64 -8.24
C VAL A 36 -30.43 5.09 -7.78
N LEU A 37 -29.69 5.39 -6.72
CA LEU A 37 -29.36 6.75 -6.31
C LEU A 37 -28.01 7.12 -6.95
N ILE A 38 -28.02 8.11 -7.84
CA ILE A 38 -26.77 8.73 -8.33
C ILE A 38 -26.52 10.00 -7.53
N ALA A 39 -25.36 10.10 -6.92
CA ALA A 39 -24.90 11.25 -6.16
C ALA A 39 -23.53 11.71 -6.67
N ILE A 40 -23.53 12.69 -7.58
CA ILE A 40 -22.31 13.30 -8.11
C ILE A 40 -22.10 14.62 -7.36
N ASP A 41 -20.92 14.79 -6.75
CA ASP A 41 -20.50 15.97 -5.98
C ASP A 41 -21.32 16.29 -4.71
N GLY A 42 -21.92 15.27 -4.07
CA GLY A 42 -22.54 15.38 -2.74
C GLY A 42 -23.79 16.27 -2.64
N LYS A 43 -24.26 16.85 -3.76
CA LYS A 43 -25.34 17.87 -3.75
C LYS A 43 -26.48 17.62 -4.74
N GLU A 44 -26.24 16.94 -5.87
CA GLU A 44 -27.31 16.57 -6.80
C GLU A 44 -27.56 15.06 -6.74
N CYS A 45 -28.76 14.70 -6.28
CA CYS A 45 -29.24 13.32 -6.23
C CYS A 45 -30.29 13.08 -7.30
N ARG A 46 -30.05 12.12 -8.18
CA ARG A 46 -31.03 11.67 -9.18
C ARG A 46 -31.44 10.24 -8.87
N THR A 47 -32.75 9.97 -8.90
CA THR A 47 -33.26 8.61 -8.91
C THR A 47 -33.33 8.15 -10.35
N ILE A 48 -32.72 7.00 -10.62
CA ILE A 48 -33.00 6.26 -11.85
C ILE A 48 -33.71 4.97 -11.46
N GLN A 49 -34.96 4.85 -11.89
CA GLN A 49 -35.67 3.58 -11.87
C GLN A 49 -35.51 2.97 -13.26
N LYS A 50 -34.75 1.89 -13.35
CA LYS A 50 -34.57 1.13 -14.59
C LYS A 50 -35.38 -0.16 -14.50
N THR A 51 -36.26 -0.37 -15.48
CA THR A 51 -36.88 -1.67 -15.77
C THR A 51 -36.22 -2.26 -17.02
N ARG A 52 -36.48 -3.52 -17.36
CA ARG A 52 -35.92 -4.17 -18.57
C ARG A 52 -36.09 -3.34 -19.85
N ASP A 53 -37.19 -2.59 -19.96
CA ASP A 53 -37.58 -1.90 -21.21
C ASP A 53 -37.55 -0.35 -21.13
N HIS A 54 -37.47 0.24 -19.93
CA HIS A 54 -37.59 1.70 -19.74
C HIS A 54 -36.64 2.27 -18.68
N LEU A 55 -36.13 3.48 -18.94
CA LEU A 55 -35.32 4.26 -17.99
C LEU A 55 -36.09 5.51 -17.59
N LYS A 56 -36.49 5.59 -16.31
CA LYS A 56 -37.22 6.74 -15.76
C LYS A 56 -36.28 7.54 -14.85
N VAL A 57 -35.92 8.74 -15.28
CA VAL A 57 -35.13 9.69 -14.47
C VAL A 57 -36.09 10.61 -13.72
N GLN A 58 -35.94 10.70 -12.41
CA GLN A 58 -36.69 11.66 -11.58
C GLN A 58 -35.73 12.45 -10.69
N ALA A 59 -35.95 13.76 -10.58
CA ALA A 59 -35.32 14.57 -9.54
C ALA A 59 -35.85 14.10 -8.17
N ALA A 60 -34.97 13.79 -7.22
CA ALA A 60 -35.34 13.12 -5.98
C ALA A 60 -35.39 14.11 -4.81
N PRO A 61 -36.54 14.37 -4.17
CA PRO A 61 -36.55 15.09 -2.90
C PRO A 61 -36.14 14.19 -1.73
N VAL A 62 -36.51 12.90 -1.71
CA VAL A 62 -36.09 11.89 -0.69
C VAL A 62 -36.31 10.48 -1.28
N ILE A 63 -35.26 9.68 -1.49
CA ILE A 63 -35.40 8.23 -1.73
C ILE A 63 -35.22 7.52 -0.39
N ARG A 64 -36.23 6.76 0.03
CA ARG A 64 -36.05 5.77 1.09
C ARG A 64 -35.55 4.48 0.43
N ASN A 65 -34.37 3.99 0.84
CA ASN A 65 -33.88 2.65 0.52
C ASN A 65 -33.50 2.37 -0.96
N PRO A 66 -32.56 3.12 -1.58
CA PRO A 66 -32.02 2.71 -2.87
C PRO A 66 -31.33 1.33 -2.80
N LEU A 67 -31.46 0.54 -3.88
CA LEU A 67 -30.74 -0.74 -3.99
C LEU A 67 -29.26 -0.48 -4.32
N PHE A 68 -29.00 0.48 -5.21
CA PHE A 68 -27.65 0.89 -5.58
C PHE A 68 -27.42 2.35 -5.28
N ILE A 69 -26.19 2.66 -4.88
CA ILE A 69 -25.70 4.03 -4.72
C ILE A 69 -24.46 4.17 -5.60
N VAL A 70 -24.51 5.11 -6.52
CA VAL A 70 -23.40 5.46 -7.40
C VAL A 70 -22.93 6.85 -7.01
N CYS A 71 -21.68 6.98 -6.58
CA CYS A 71 -21.14 8.27 -6.14
C CYS A 71 -19.71 8.49 -6.60
N ARG A 72 -19.25 9.73 -6.52
CA ARG A 72 -17.83 10.06 -6.71
C ARG A 72 -17.00 9.48 -5.55
N ASN A 73 -15.74 9.13 -5.82
CA ASN A 73 -14.83 8.61 -4.81
C ASN A 73 -14.83 9.48 -3.54
N ALA A 74 -14.89 8.83 -2.38
CA ALA A 74 -14.94 9.41 -1.02
C ALA A 74 -16.22 10.17 -0.65
N ALA A 75 -17.20 10.31 -1.54
CA ALA A 75 -18.47 10.97 -1.23
C ALA A 75 -19.46 10.08 -0.45
N PHE A 76 -19.27 8.75 -0.44
CA PHE A 76 -20.22 7.83 0.21
C PHE A 76 -20.40 8.13 1.70
N LYS A 77 -19.33 8.46 2.42
CA LYS A 77 -19.40 8.73 3.87
C LYS A 77 -20.24 9.97 4.17
N GLU A 78 -20.03 11.05 3.42
CA GLU A 78 -20.83 12.29 3.51
C GLU A 78 -22.30 12.04 3.15
N LEU A 79 -22.55 11.19 2.15
CA LEU A 79 -23.90 10.80 1.75
C LEU A 79 -24.58 9.91 2.80
N ALA A 80 -23.88 8.94 3.38
CA ALA A 80 -24.45 8.05 4.39
C ALA A 80 -24.95 8.81 5.62
N GLU A 81 -24.20 9.83 6.06
CA GLU A 81 -24.58 10.74 7.15
C GLU A 81 -25.82 11.59 6.79
N GLY A 82 -25.96 12.00 5.52
CA GLY A 82 -27.07 12.83 5.04
C GLY A 82 -28.38 12.08 4.72
N PHE A 83 -28.33 10.78 4.39
CA PHE A 83 -29.47 10.05 3.81
C PHE A 83 -30.18 9.04 4.73
N ILE A 84 -29.88 8.99 6.04
CA ILE A 84 -30.37 7.94 6.97
C ILE A 84 -30.18 6.54 6.33
N LEU A 85 -29.03 6.33 5.69
CA LEU A 85 -28.65 5.02 5.21
C LEU A 85 -28.00 4.31 6.38
N GLU A 86 -28.50 3.13 6.74
CA GLU A 86 -27.76 2.24 7.62
C GLU A 86 -26.50 1.81 6.87
N ALA A 87 -25.39 2.52 7.08
CA ALA A 87 -24.12 2.31 6.39
C ALA A 87 -23.64 0.84 6.46
N GLN A 88 -24.05 0.12 7.50
CA GLN A 88 -23.75 -1.30 7.70
C GLN A 88 -24.43 -2.24 6.69
N THR A 89 -25.48 -1.77 5.99
CA THR A 89 -26.22 -2.58 5.01
C THR A 89 -25.73 -2.43 3.57
N CYS A 90 -24.90 -1.43 3.27
CA CYS A 90 -24.37 -1.21 1.93
C CYS A 90 -22.94 -1.73 1.82
N VAL A 91 -22.69 -2.52 0.77
CA VAL A 91 -21.39 -3.11 0.48
C VAL A 91 -20.85 -2.49 -0.81
N PRO A 92 -19.57 -2.07 -0.86
CA PRO A 92 -18.96 -1.60 -2.10
C PRO A 92 -18.81 -2.78 -3.07
N ILE A 93 -19.36 -2.66 -4.28
CA ILE A 93 -19.23 -3.69 -5.32
C ILE A 93 -18.32 -3.25 -6.48
N PHE A 94 -17.99 -1.96 -6.53
CA PHE A 94 -16.95 -1.40 -7.40
C PHE A 94 -16.45 -0.05 -6.84
N ARG A 95 -15.14 0.21 -6.95
CA ARG A 95 -14.50 1.49 -6.63
C ARG A 95 -13.44 1.82 -7.65
N SER A 96 -13.26 3.08 -8.01
CA SER A 96 -12.11 3.56 -8.77
C SER A 96 -11.75 4.97 -8.31
N SER A 97 -10.72 5.57 -8.90
CA SER A 97 -10.37 6.98 -8.63
C SER A 97 -11.50 7.96 -9.01
N MET A 98 -12.47 7.51 -9.82
CA MET A 98 -13.54 8.33 -10.36
C MET A 98 -14.92 8.00 -9.78
N LEU A 99 -15.19 6.73 -9.52
CA LEU A 99 -16.54 6.22 -9.28
C LEU A 99 -16.55 5.17 -8.17
N GLU A 100 -17.56 5.19 -7.31
CA GLU A 100 -17.89 4.10 -6.40
C GLU A 100 -19.32 3.65 -6.65
N ILE A 101 -19.53 2.34 -6.59
CA ILE A 101 -20.82 1.68 -6.72
C ILE A 101 -21.01 0.80 -5.49
N TRP A 102 -22.06 1.10 -4.74
CA TRP A 102 -22.44 0.41 -3.53
C TRP A 102 -23.78 -0.28 -3.76
N GLU A 103 -23.93 -1.49 -3.23
CA GLU A 103 -25.16 -2.27 -3.28
C GLU A 103 -25.64 -2.58 -1.88
N ARG A 104 -26.95 -2.46 -1.66
CA ARG A 104 -27.57 -2.82 -0.40
C ARG A 104 -27.69 -4.34 -0.28
N ARG A 105 -27.08 -4.89 0.77
CA ARG A 105 -27.23 -6.29 1.18
C ARG A 105 -28.65 -6.53 1.66
N ASN A 106 -29.26 -7.61 1.15
CA ASN A 106 -30.55 -8.07 1.65
C ASN A 106 -30.32 -8.95 2.89
N SER A 107 -30.61 -8.41 4.08
CA SER A 107 -30.42 -9.11 5.36
C SER A 107 -31.30 -10.35 5.51
N ASN A 108 -32.35 -10.51 4.70
CA ASN A 108 -33.20 -11.70 4.71
C ASN A 108 -32.59 -12.90 3.95
N ILE A 109 -31.52 -12.69 3.19
CA ILE A 109 -30.81 -13.77 2.48
C ILE A 109 -29.69 -14.28 3.40
N PRO A 110 -29.63 -15.59 3.73
CA PRO A 110 -28.54 -16.15 4.50
C PRO A 110 -27.18 -15.86 3.86
N GLU A 111 -26.14 -15.66 4.67
CA GLU A 111 -24.81 -15.25 4.20
C GLU A 111 -24.24 -16.13 3.08
N HIS A 112 -24.36 -17.45 3.22
CA HIS A 112 -23.90 -18.43 2.23
C HIS A 112 -24.69 -18.43 0.91
N ASN A 113 -25.82 -17.73 0.86
CA ASN A 113 -26.65 -17.54 -0.34
C ASN A 113 -26.54 -16.13 -0.92
N GLN A 114 -25.71 -15.27 -0.32
CA GLN A 114 -25.45 -13.93 -0.85
C GLN A 114 -24.59 -14.03 -2.13
N PRO A 115 -24.72 -13.06 -3.05
CA PRO A 115 -23.83 -12.96 -4.21
C PRO A 115 -22.34 -12.86 -3.82
N THR A 116 -21.46 -13.52 -4.57
CA THR A 116 -19.98 -13.52 -4.43
C THR A 116 -19.39 -12.12 -4.41
N ARG A 117 -20.02 -11.17 -5.11
CA ARG A 117 -19.64 -9.75 -5.10
C ARG A 117 -19.74 -9.05 -3.73
N PHE A 118 -20.41 -9.67 -2.74
CA PHE A 118 -20.40 -9.22 -1.34
C PHE A 118 -19.25 -9.80 -0.52
N GLY A 119 -18.37 -10.57 -1.15
CA GLY A 119 -17.25 -11.25 -0.51
C GLY A 119 -17.60 -12.65 -0.02
N LEU A 120 -16.54 -13.37 0.33
CA LEU A 120 -16.57 -14.71 0.92
C LEU A 120 -16.09 -14.64 2.37
N SER A 121 -16.71 -15.42 3.24
CA SER A 121 -16.20 -15.67 4.59
C SER A 121 -14.92 -16.52 4.55
N ASP A 122 -14.10 -16.46 5.59
CA ASP A 122 -12.86 -17.26 5.64
C ASP A 122 -13.15 -18.77 5.66
N ALA A 123 -14.26 -19.20 6.24
CA ALA A 123 -14.71 -20.59 6.18
C ALA A 123 -15.07 -21.03 4.75
N GLU A 124 -15.74 -20.17 3.97
CA GLU A 124 -16.00 -20.43 2.54
C GLU A 124 -14.67 -20.53 1.78
N LYS A 125 -13.76 -19.58 1.96
CA LYS A 125 -12.45 -19.58 1.26
C LYS A 125 -11.65 -20.84 1.56
N LEU A 126 -11.55 -21.24 2.84
CA LEU A 126 -10.89 -22.48 3.25
C LEU A 126 -11.52 -23.72 2.61
N SER A 127 -12.85 -23.78 2.55
CA SER A 127 -13.56 -24.89 1.90
C SER A 127 -13.24 -24.96 0.40
N LEU A 128 -13.15 -23.82 -0.29
CA LEU A 128 -12.86 -23.75 -1.72
C LEU A 128 -11.39 -24.12 -2.03
N LEU A 129 -10.44 -23.71 -1.20
CA LEU A 129 -9.04 -24.12 -1.29
C LEU A 129 -8.89 -25.64 -1.08
N ALA A 130 -9.56 -26.17 -0.04
CA ALA A 130 -9.58 -27.60 0.24
C ALA A 130 -10.19 -28.39 -0.93
N GLN A 131 -11.27 -27.86 -1.54
CA GLN A 131 -11.87 -28.44 -2.73
C GLN A 131 -10.90 -28.47 -3.91
N ALA A 132 -10.26 -27.35 -4.24
CA ALA A 132 -9.29 -27.29 -5.33
C ALA A 132 -8.17 -28.34 -5.15
N ARG A 133 -7.62 -28.47 -3.93
CA ARG A 133 -6.58 -29.45 -3.61
C ARG A 133 -7.07 -30.90 -3.74
N GLN A 134 -8.27 -31.20 -3.25
CA GLN A 134 -8.83 -32.55 -3.34
C GLN A 134 -9.13 -32.94 -4.80
N GLU A 135 -9.67 -32.02 -5.60
CA GLU A 135 -9.90 -32.24 -7.03
C GLU A 135 -8.58 -32.51 -7.77
N LEU A 136 -7.52 -31.75 -7.49
CA LEU A 136 -6.17 -32.01 -8.06
C LEU A 136 -5.64 -33.40 -7.68
N ARG A 137 -5.71 -33.79 -6.40
CA ARG A 137 -5.24 -35.12 -5.93
C ARG A 137 -6.02 -36.27 -6.57
N ALA A 138 -7.35 -36.18 -6.58
CA ALA A 138 -8.20 -37.21 -7.15
C ALA A 138 -7.92 -37.40 -8.65
N LEU A 139 -7.79 -36.29 -9.39
CA LEU A 139 -7.47 -36.34 -10.83
C LEU A 139 -6.10 -36.97 -11.10
N LEU A 140 -5.07 -36.67 -10.30
CA LEU A 140 -3.75 -37.32 -10.43
C LEU A 140 -3.79 -38.81 -10.12
N GLN A 141 -4.68 -39.25 -9.22
CA GLN A 141 -4.85 -40.65 -8.82
C GLN A 141 -5.85 -41.41 -9.70
N ASN A 142 -6.48 -40.75 -10.68
CA ASN A 142 -7.62 -41.27 -11.45
C ASN A 142 -8.81 -41.70 -10.56
N GLU A 143 -9.02 -41.00 -9.45
CA GLU A 143 -10.11 -41.19 -8.51
C GLU A 143 -11.21 -40.12 -8.69
N VAL A 144 -12.36 -40.35 -8.06
CA VAL A 144 -13.45 -39.37 -8.01
C VAL A 144 -13.30 -38.53 -6.75
N ALA A 145 -13.19 -37.21 -6.91
CA ALA A 145 -13.11 -36.30 -5.78
C ALA A 145 -14.37 -36.41 -4.89
N PRO A 146 -14.23 -36.28 -3.55
CA PRO A 146 -15.37 -36.29 -2.65
C PRO A 146 -16.36 -35.16 -2.99
N LYS A 147 -17.65 -35.37 -2.75
CA LYS A 147 -18.63 -34.29 -2.84
C LYS A 147 -18.40 -33.30 -1.69
N HIS A 148 -18.10 -32.05 -2.01
CA HIS A 148 -17.97 -31.01 -1.00
C HIS A 148 -19.34 -30.50 -0.54
N PRO A 149 -19.62 -30.50 0.77
CA PRO A 149 -20.91 -30.09 1.31
C PRO A 149 -21.13 -28.56 1.31
N HIS A 150 -20.09 -27.76 1.08
CA HIS A 150 -20.13 -26.30 1.19
C HIS A 150 -19.33 -25.63 0.04
N GLY A 151 -19.89 -24.58 -0.58
CA GLY A 151 -19.25 -23.82 -1.67
C GLY A 151 -20.12 -23.58 -2.92
N ALA A 152 -21.36 -24.07 -2.94
CA ALA A 152 -22.27 -23.92 -4.07
C ALA A 152 -23.03 -22.58 -4.01
N ARG A 153 -22.32 -21.45 -4.03
CA ARG A 153 -22.99 -20.21 -4.46
C ARG A 153 -23.53 -20.51 -5.87
N ALA A 154 -24.85 -20.58 -5.97
CA ALA A 154 -25.56 -21.13 -7.13
C ALA A 154 -25.60 -20.17 -8.32
N GLU A 155 -24.70 -19.21 -8.35
CA GLU A 155 -24.57 -18.24 -9.43
C GLU A 155 -23.38 -18.57 -10.32
N ASP A 156 -23.50 -18.17 -11.58
CA ASP A 156 -22.40 -18.20 -12.53
C ASP A 156 -21.17 -17.49 -11.95
N ALA A 157 -20.05 -18.19 -11.91
CA ALA A 157 -18.80 -17.68 -11.38
C ALA A 157 -17.70 -17.78 -12.43
N THR A 158 -16.91 -16.71 -12.56
CA THR A 158 -15.62 -16.76 -13.25
C THR A 158 -14.54 -16.70 -12.18
N ILE A 159 -13.60 -17.65 -12.23
CA ILE A 159 -12.47 -17.69 -11.30
C ILE A 159 -11.16 -17.74 -12.06
N ALA A 160 -10.09 -17.38 -11.38
CA ALA A 160 -8.75 -17.84 -11.69
C ALA A 160 -8.25 -18.77 -10.59
N LEU A 161 -7.53 -19.82 -10.99
CA LEU A 161 -6.81 -20.73 -10.12
C LEU A 161 -5.33 -20.66 -10.46
N ALA A 162 -4.51 -20.22 -9.52
CA ALA A 162 -3.06 -20.24 -9.64
C ALA A 162 -2.45 -21.24 -8.65
N ILE A 163 -1.45 -21.99 -9.13
CA ILE A 163 -0.76 -23.02 -8.33
C ILE A 163 0.71 -22.62 -8.21
N TRP A 164 1.13 -22.32 -6.98
CA TRP A 164 2.49 -21.91 -6.66
C TRP A 164 3.22 -23.05 -5.94
N VAL A 165 4.39 -23.45 -6.44
CA VAL A 165 5.22 -24.49 -5.82
C VAL A 165 6.61 -23.91 -5.59
N ARG A 166 7.05 -23.87 -4.32
CA ARG A 166 8.37 -23.35 -3.90
C ARG A 166 8.77 -22.01 -4.51
N GLY A 167 7.82 -21.09 -4.69
CA GLY A 167 8.09 -19.78 -5.27
C GLY A 167 7.95 -19.69 -6.78
N THR A 168 7.50 -20.76 -7.45
CA THR A 168 7.34 -20.80 -8.91
C THR A 168 5.88 -21.06 -9.27
N LEU A 169 5.35 -20.29 -10.22
CA LEU A 169 4.03 -20.54 -10.79
C LEU A 169 4.07 -21.81 -11.66
N ARG A 170 3.15 -22.73 -11.42
CA ARG A 170 3.07 -24.04 -12.10
C ARG A 170 1.78 -24.27 -12.87
N ALA A 171 0.75 -23.47 -12.62
CA ALA A 171 -0.47 -23.39 -13.44
C ALA A 171 -1.18 -22.06 -13.16
N SER A 172 -1.92 -21.53 -14.14
CA SER A 172 -2.73 -20.32 -13.98
C SER A 172 -3.93 -20.31 -14.93
N ILE A 173 -5.07 -20.80 -14.47
CA ILE A 173 -6.25 -21.01 -15.31
C ILE A 173 -7.34 -20.01 -14.97
N VAL A 174 -7.92 -19.36 -15.98
CA VAL A 174 -9.17 -18.60 -15.84
C VAL A 174 -10.29 -19.42 -16.48
N THR A 175 -11.33 -19.74 -15.72
CA THR A 175 -12.46 -20.53 -16.21
C THR A 175 -13.78 -20.02 -15.66
N ARG A 176 -14.89 -20.37 -16.34
CA ARG A 176 -16.25 -20.03 -15.92
C ARG A 176 -17.03 -21.31 -15.65
N GLY A 177 -17.82 -21.30 -14.59
CA GLY A 177 -18.75 -22.38 -14.26
C GLY A 177 -20.12 -21.84 -13.84
N PRO A 178 -21.17 -22.68 -13.92
CA PRO A 178 -22.52 -22.32 -13.48
C PRO A 178 -22.63 -22.11 -11.95
N THR A 179 -21.65 -22.59 -11.20
CA THR A 179 -21.47 -22.35 -9.76
C THR A 179 -19.99 -22.18 -9.45
N LEU A 180 -19.67 -21.57 -8.30
CA LEU A 180 -18.29 -21.43 -7.84
C LEU A 180 -17.56 -22.78 -7.71
N SER A 181 -18.21 -23.77 -7.08
CA SER A 181 -17.68 -25.14 -6.95
C SER A 181 -17.40 -25.80 -8.31
N THR A 182 -18.31 -25.66 -9.29
CA THR A 182 -18.06 -26.23 -10.63
C THR A 182 -16.93 -25.52 -11.37
N ALA A 183 -16.79 -24.21 -11.19
CA ALA A 183 -15.68 -23.46 -11.77
C ALA A 183 -14.33 -23.93 -11.21
N ILE A 184 -14.25 -24.17 -9.89
CA ILE A 184 -13.05 -24.72 -9.23
C ILE A 184 -12.67 -26.09 -9.80
N ARG A 185 -13.64 -27.01 -9.93
CA ARG A 185 -13.38 -28.33 -10.52
C ARG A 185 -12.84 -28.22 -11.94
N SER A 186 -13.45 -27.38 -12.78
CA SER A 186 -12.98 -27.16 -14.15
C SER A 186 -11.56 -26.59 -14.15
N ALA A 187 -11.29 -25.59 -13.31
CA ALA A 187 -9.98 -24.96 -13.21
C ALA A 187 -8.90 -25.95 -12.76
N ALA A 188 -9.19 -26.79 -11.76
CA ALA A 188 -8.27 -27.82 -11.28
C ALA A 188 -7.93 -28.83 -12.37
N LYS A 189 -8.93 -29.27 -13.15
CA LYS A 189 -8.74 -30.16 -14.30
C LYS A 189 -7.87 -29.53 -15.38
N GLU A 190 -8.17 -28.28 -15.74
CA GLU A 190 -7.40 -27.54 -16.75
C GLU A 190 -5.96 -27.25 -16.28
N ALA A 191 -5.76 -27.01 -14.97
CA ALA A 191 -4.46 -26.69 -14.40
C ALA A 191 -3.46 -27.84 -14.51
N LEU A 192 -3.91 -29.10 -14.42
CA LEU A 192 -3.07 -30.29 -14.66
C LEU A 192 -2.57 -30.39 -16.11
N HIS A 193 -3.21 -29.67 -17.03
CA HIS A 193 -2.94 -29.71 -18.47
C HIS A 193 -2.50 -28.35 -19.02
N ASP A 194 -2.09 -27.42 -18.16
CA ASP A 194 -1.63 -26.10 -18.57
C ASP A 194 -0.30 -26.20 -19.34
N GLN A 195 -0.39 -26.21 -20.67
CA GLN A 195 0.73 -26.48 -21.58
C GLN A 195 1.87 -25.46 -21.51
N ARG A 196 1.66 -24.32 -20.82
CA ARG A 196 2.70 -23.32 -20.59
C ARG A 196 3.70 -23.77 -19.51
N PHE A 197 3.35 -24.78 -18.72
CA PHE A 197 4.14 -25.27 -17.60
C PHE A 197 4.39 -26.78 -17.69
N ALA A 198 5.38 -27.27 -16.95
CA ALA A 198 5.57 -28.70 -16.78
C ALA A 198 4.39 -29.31 -16.00
N PRO A 199 3.91 -30.53 -16.37
CA PRO A 199 2.82 -31.19 -15.67
C PRO A 199 3.03 -31.26 -14.15
N LEU A 200 1.94 -31.15 -13.39
CA LEU A 200 1.97 -31.24 -11.93
C LEU A 200 2.13 -32.70 -11.48
N SER A 201 3.00 -32.91 -10.50
CA SER A 201 3.16 -34.19 -9.77
C SER A 201 2.34 -34.21 -8.49
N SER A 202 2.23 -35.38 -7.84
CA SER A 202 1.60 -35.47 -6.51
C SER A 202 2.34 -34.64 -5.46
N ASP A 203 3.69 -34.65 -5.48
CA ASP A 203 4.52 -33.85 -4.59
C ASP A 203 4.28 -32.34 -4.80
N ASP A 204 4.12 -31.91 -6.06
CA ASP A 204 3.77 -30.52 -6.37
C ASP A 204 2.44 -30.11 -5.71
N VAL A 205 1.43 -30.98 -5.75
CA VAL A 205 0.11 -30.70 -5.16
C VAL A 205 0.16 -30.71 -3.64
N ASP A 206 1.04 -31.50 -3.02
CA ASP A 206 1.20 -31.53 -1.56
C ASP A 206 1.91 -30.27 -1.05
N GLU A 207 2.87 -29.73 -1.82
CA GLU A 207 3.61 -28.51 -1.48
C GLU A 207 3.02 -27.21 -2.03
N ALA A 208 1.98 -27.33 -2.87
CA ALA A 208 1.36 -26.17 -3.52
C ALA A 208 0.81 -25.17 -2.50
N ARG A 209 0.96 -23.88 -2.81
CA ARG A 209 0.09 -22.81 -2.32
C ARG A 209 -0.91 -22.53 -3.43
N ILE A 210 -2.18 -22.86 -3.18
CA ILE A 210 -3.26 -22.66 -4.14
C ILE A 210 -3.85 -21.28 -3.91
N GLU A 211 -3.96 -20.50 -4.98
CA GLU A 211 -4.56 -19.18 -5.01
C GLU A 211 -5.83 -19.23 -5.87
N ILE A 212 -6.92 -18.67 -5.34
CA ILE A 212 -8.22 -18.58 -6.00
C ILE A 212 -8.62 -17.11 -6.05
N THR A 213 -8.82 -16.61 -7.26
CA THR A 213 -9.31 -15.26 -7.52
C THR A 213 -10.71 -15.36 -8.10
N VAL A 214 -11.72 -14.89 -7.38
CA VAL A 214 -13.10 -14.80 -7.89
C VAL A 214 -13.28 -13.45 -8.57
N LEU A 215 -13.62 -13.47 -9.86
CA LEU A 215 -13.77 -12.26 -10.66
C LEU A 215 -15.20 -11.75 -10.56
N HIS A 216 -15.39 -10.49 -10.14
CA HIS A 216 -16.71 -9.87 -10.19
C HIS A 216 -17.17 -9.72 -11.65
N ASP A 217 -18.48 -9.89 -11.85
CA ASP A 217 -19.10 -9.80 -13.18
C ASP A 217 -19.41 -8.35 -13.60
N LEU A 218 -19.48 -7.42 -12.64
CA LEU A 218 -19.57 -5.98 -12.91
C LEU A 218 -18.23 -5.48 -13.49
N ARG A 219 -18.21 -5.34 -14.82
CA ARG A 219 -17.07 -4.79 -15.56
C ARG A 219 -17.33 -3.34 -15.93
N ILE A 220 -16.43 -2.46 -15.53
CA ILE A 220 -16.50 -1.02 -15.79
C ILE A 220 -15.39 -0.63 -16.76
N PRO A 221 -15.73 -0.03 -17.92
CA PRO A 221 -14.73 0.48 -18.86
C PRO A 221 -13.76 1.46 -18.20
N LEU A 222 -12.48 1.36 -18.56
CA LEU A 222 -11.50 2.38 -18.19
C LEU A 222 -11.88 3.72 -18.82
N SER A 223 -12.05 4.75 -17.98
CA SER A 223 -12.29 6.10 -18.47
C SER A 223 -11.06 6.66 -19.19
N GLN A 224 -11.26 7.68 -20.05
CA GLN A 224 -10.14 8.40 -20.67
C GLN A 224 -9.20 9.00 -19.61
N ARG A 225 -9.75 9.46 -18.48
CA ARG A 225 -8.96 10.02 -17.38
C ARG A 225 -8.08 8.96 -16.72
N GLU A 226 -8.62 7.77 -16.45
CA GLU A 226 -7.83 6.65 -15.92
C GLU A 226 -6.79 6.17 -16.95
N ARG A 227 -7.12 6.12 -18.25
CA ARG A 227 -6.14 5.83 -19.32
C ARG A 227 -5.01 6.86 -19.42
N ALA A 228 -5.31 8.12 -19.14
CA ALA A 228 -4.33 9.20 -19.11
C ALA A 228 -3.50 9.22 -17.81
N GLN A 229 -3.93 8.52 -16.76
CA GLN A 229 -3.13 8.35 -15.56
C GLN A 229 -1.92 7.46 -15.87
N ARG A 230 -0.79 7.75 -15.24
CA ARG A 230 0.45 6.98 -15.39
C ARG A 230 0.52 5.77 -14.44
N THR A 231 -0.60 5.37 -13.86
CA THR A 231 -0.70 4.35 -12.81
C THR A 231 -1.96 3.52 -12.99
N PHE A 232 -1.88 2.22 -12.68
CA PHE A 232 -3.03 1.32 -12.56
C PHE A 232 -3.33 1.02 -11.09
N ASP A 233 -4.53 0.52 -10.81
CA ASP A 233 -4.92 0.07 -9.48
C ASP A 233 -4.49 -1.39 -9.31
N ALA A 234 -3.50 -1.62 -8.46
CA ALA A 234 -2.93 -2.94 -8.19
C ALA A 234 -3.89 -3.89 -7.46
N THR A 235 -5.08 -3.43 -7.05
CA THR A 235 -6.11 -4.25 -6.38
C THR A 235 -7.17 -4.79 -7.33
N LYS A 236 -7.09 -4.45 -8.64
CA LYS A 236 -8.12 -4.76 -9.62
C LYS A 236 -7.72 -5.80 -10.63
N GLY A 237 -8.72 -6.47 -11.19
CA GLY A 237 -8.60 -7.19 -12.44
C GLY A 237 -8.82 -6.27 -13.63
N TYR A 238 -8.06 -6.52 -14.70
CA TYR A 238 -8.14 -5.85 -15.99
C TYR A 238 -8.52 -6.87 -17.07
N TYR A 239 -9.51 -6.53 -17.88
CA TYR A 239 -9.97 -7.32 -19.02
C TYR A 239 -9.81 -6.51 -20.30
N ILE A 240 -9.18 -7.10 -21.31
CA ILE A 240 -9.10 -6.53 -22.65
C ILE A 240 -9.84 -7.42 -23.64
N SER A 241 -10.54 -6.82 -24.60
CA SER A 241 -11.17 -7.56 -25.70
C SER A 241 -11.34 -6.73 -26.96
N ASP A 242 -11.25 -7.38 -28.12
CA ASP A 242 -11.59 -6.80 -29.42
C ASP A 242 -12.92 -7.34 -29.98
N ASN A 243 -13.29 -6.87 -31.18
CA ASN A 243 -14.49 -7.34 -31.88
C ASN A 243 -14.31 -8.70 -32.58
N ALA A 244 -13.08 -9.20 -32.72
CA ALA A 244 -12.77 -10.49 -33.31
C ALA A 244 -12.87 -11.65 -32.29
N GLY A 245 -13.16 -11.33 -31.03
CA GLY A 245 -13.30 -12.31 -29.95
C GLY A 245 -11.98 -12.62 -29.25
N HIS A 246 -10.92 -11.88 -29.52
CA HIS A 246 -9.69 -11.95 -28.75
C HIS A 246 -9.88 -11.31 -27.38
N TYR A 247 -9.35 -11.93 -26.33
CA TYR A 247 -9.40 -11.38 -24.99
C TYR A 247 -8.26 -11.87 -24.10
N ALA A 248 -7.96 -11.11 -23.06
CA ALA A 248 -7.08 -11.54 -21.98
C ALA A 248 -7.43 -10.87 -20.66
N TYR A 249 -6.90 -11.45 -19.58
CA TYR A 249 -6.99 -10.92 -18.24
C TYR A 249 -5.60 -10.63 -17.68
N TYR A 250 -5.49 -9.53 -16.94
CA TYR A 250 -4.50 -9.37 -15.89
C TYR A 250 -5.20 -9.28 -14.55
N LEU A 251 -4.77 -10.11 -13.62
CA LEU A 251 -5.24 -10.15 -12.24
C LEU A 251 -4.13 -9.62 -11.34
N PRO A 252 -4.43 -9.22 -10.09
CA PRO A 252 -3.44 -8.58 -9.23
C PRO A 252 -2.11 -9.32 -9.10
N GLU A 253 -2.13 -10.66 -9.08
CA GLU A 253 -0.93 -11.47 -8.87
C GLU A 253 0.12 -11.31 -9.97
N VAL A 254 -0.24 -10.81 -11.16
CA VAL A 254 0.73 -10.52 -12.23
C VAL A 254 1.85 -9.58 -11.76
N LEU A 255 1.52 -8.67 -10.85
CA LEU A 255 2.44 -7.68 -10.31
C LEU A 255 3.45 -8.27 -9.30
N ASN A 256 3.32 -9.55 -8.95
CA ASN A 256 4.32 -10.26 -8.15
C ASN A 256 5.51 -10.74 -8.98
N PHE A 257 5.34 -10.98 -10.29
CA PHE A 257 6.37 -11.57 -11.14
C PHE A 257 6.64 -10.80 -12.44
N GLU A 258 5.80 -9.83 -12.79
CA GLU A 258 5.98 -8.99 -13.96
C GLU A 258 6.15 -7.50 -13.58
N ARG A 259 7.10 -6.83 -14.25
CA ARG A 259 7.36 -5.41 -14.08
C ARG A 259 6.83 -4.62 -15.28
N PHE A 260 6.24 -3.47 -14.99
CA PHE A 260 5.74 -2.51 -15.97
C PHE A 260 6.37 -1.14 -15.69
N ALA A 261 6.92 -0.50 -16.71
CA ALA A 261 7.52 0.82 -16.61
C ALA A 261 6.45 1.91 -16.41
N ASP A 262 5.30 1.75 -17.05
CA ASP A 262 4.16 2.63 -16.95
C ASP A 262 2.85 1.90 -17.33
N PHE A 263 1.73 2.61 -17.23
CA PHE A 263 0.42 2.07 -17.55
C PHE A 263 0.23 1.74 -19.04
N GLN A 264 0.92 2.44 -19.95
CA GLN A 264 0.81 2.15 -21.38
C GLN A 264 1.49 0.81 -21.71
N GLN A 265 2.67 0.56 -21.14
CA GLN A 265 3.32 -0.73 -21.25
C GLN A 265 2.47 -1.86 -20.65
N PHE A 266 1.81 -1.62 -19.51
CA PHE A 266 0.88 -2.57 -18.91
C PHE A 266 -0.26 -2.95 -19.89
N LEU A 267 -0.90 -1.95 -20.51
CA LEU A 267 -1.97 -2.19 -21.48
C LEU A 267 -1.47 -2.85 -22.77
N ALA A 268 -0.30 -2.45 -23.28
CA ALA A 268 0.30 -3.05 -24.47
C ALA A 268 0.63 -4.53 -24.26
N ARG A 269 1.17 -4.90 -23.09
CA ARG A 269 1.42 -6.32 -22.77
C ARG A 269 0.14 -7.12 -22.56
N LEU A 270 -0.89 -6.52 -21.96
CA LEU A 270 -2.21 -7.14 -21.87
C LEU A 270 -2.82 -7.39 -23.26
N ALA A 271 -2.69 -6.44 -24.18
CA ALA A 271 -3.13 -6.59 -25.57
C ALA A 271 -2.35 -7.69 -26.29
N ALA A 272 -1.01 -7.70 -26.16
CA ALA A 272 -0.17 -8.75 -26.73
C ALA A 272 -0.56 -10.14 -26.18
N LYS A 273 -0.87 -10.25 -24.89
CA LYS A 273 -1.39 -11.48 -24.27
C LYS A 273 -2.72 -11.95 -24.87
N ALA A 274 -3.56 -11.01 -25.32
CA ALA A 274 -4.80 -11.30 -26.03
C ALA A 274 -4.59 -11.59 -27.54
N ASN A 275 -3.36 -11.47 -28.07
CA ASN A 275 -3.09 -11.43 -29.51
C ASN A 275 -3.74 -10.23 -30.23
N ILE A 276 -3.91 -9.10 -29.53
CA ILE A 276 -4.40 -7.84 -30.09
C ILE A 276 -3.20 -6.96 -30.44
N PRO A 277 -3.05 -6.52 -31.71
CA PRO A 277 -1.95 -5.64 -32.13
C PRO A 277 -1.97 -4.28 -31.41
N GLU A 278 -0.80 -3.73 -31.11
CA GLU A 278 -0.65 -2.49 -30.34
C GLU A 278 -1.34 -1.30 -31.03
N GLU A 279 -1.34 -1.25 -32.37
CA GLU A 279 -2.01 -0.22 -33.16
C GLU A 279 -3.55 -0.21 -32.98
N GLN A 280 -4.14 -1.30 -32.50
CA GLN A 280 -5.57 -1.41 -32.21
C GLN A 280 -5.91 -1.03 -30.76
N LEU A 281 -4.90 -0.87 -29.88
CA LEU A 281 -5.11 -0.56 -28.47
C LEU A 281 -5.98 0.69 -28.22
N PRO A 282 -5.87 1.79 -28.99
CA PRO A 282 -6.71 2.98 -28.80
C PRO A 282 -8.21 2.72 -28.98
N SER A 283 -8.59 1.77 -29.84
CA SER A 283 -10.00 1.39 -30.09
C SER A 283 -10.43 0.14 -29.33
N THR A 284 -9.51 -0.52 -28.62
CA THR A 284 -9.79 -1.76 -27.90
C THR A 284 -10.52 -1.49 -26.58
N ARG A 285 -11.53 -2.31 -26.29
CA ARG A 285 -12.28 -2.25 -25.04
C ARG A 285 -11.40 -2.78 -23.91
N VAL A 286 -11.15 -1.91 -22.92
CA VAL A 286 -10.45 -2.27 -21.68
C VAL A 286 -11.37 -1.96 -20.53
N GLU A 287 -11.57 -2.93 -19.66
CA GLU A 287 -12.47 -2.88 -18.52
C GLU A 287 -11.74 -3.28 -17.24
N THR A 288 -12.24 -2.78 -16.13
CA THR A 288 -11.77 -3.11 -14.78
C THR A 288 -12.91 -3.72 -13.99
N PHE A 289 -12.56 -4.58 -13.04
CA PHE A 289 -13.51 -5.24 -12.15
C PHE A 289 -12.85 -5.52 -10.79
N GLU A 290 -13.67 -5.68 -9.75
CA GLU A 290 -13.20 -6.09 -8.43
C GLU A 290 -12.94 -7.61 -8.40
N VAL A 291 -12.06 -8.02 -7.49
CA VAL A 291 -11.77 -9.44 -7.25
C VAL A 291 -11.91 -9.78 -5.77
N CYS A 292 -12.31 -11.01 -5.49
CA CYS A 292 -12.11 -11.62 -4.18
C CYS A 292 -10.97 -12.63 -4.31
N ASP A 293 -9.80 -12.24 -3.81
CA ASP A 293 -8.55 -12.96 -3.99
C ASP A 293 -8.07 -13.55 -2.65
N PHE A 294 -7.66 -14.82 -2.65
CA PHE A 294 -7.20 -15.53 -1.48
C PHE A 294 -6.32 -16.72 -1.83
N ILE A 295 -5.38 -17.01 -0.94
CA ILE A 295 -4.39 -18.08 -1.08
C ILE A 295 -4.31 -18.90 0.20
N ASP A 296 -3.87 -20.17 0.08
CA ASP A 296 -3.44 -20.96 1.25
C ASP A 296 -2.46 -20.14 2.11
N SER A 297 -2.50 -20.30 3.43
CA SER A 297 -1.42 -19.82 4.30
C SER A 297 -0.14 -20.65 4.13
N ALA A 298 0.99 -20.10 4.55
CA ALA A 298 2.29 -20.75 4.46
C ALA A 298 2.37 -22.09 5.21
N ASN A 299 1.64 -22.20 6.33
CA ASN A 299 1.54 -23.45 7.09
C ASN A 299 0.52 -24.45 6.53
N GLY A 300 -0.19 -24.11 5.45
CA GLY A 300 -1.19 -24.97 4.80
C GLY A 300 -2.47 -25.25 5.60
N GLN A 301 -2.69 -24.56 6.72
CA GLN A 301 -3.84 -24.79 7.62
C GLN A 301 -4.86 -23.63 7.62
N GLY A 302 -4.55 -22.51 6.97
CA GLY A 302 -5.31 -21.28 6.99
C GLY A 302 -5.48 -20.68 5.61
N VAL A 303 -6.14 -19.51 5.56
CA VAL A 303 -6.34 -18.72 4.36
C VAL A 303 -5.78 -17.32 4.56
N CYS A 304 -5.09 -16.82 3.55
CA CYS A 304 -4.69 -15.43 3.45
C CYS A 304 -5.56 -14.75 2.40
N THR A 305 -6.41 -13.81 2.81
CA THR A 305 -7.10 -12.94 1.85
C THR A 305 -6.06 -11.99 1.26
N LEU A 306 -6.00 -11.89 -0.06
CA LEU A 306 -5.13 -10.95 -0.75
C LEU A 306 -5.89 -9.67 -1.05
N ARG A 307 -5.23 -8.53 -0.86
CA ARG A 307 -5.66 -7.23 -1.37
C ARG A 307 -4.60 -6.81 -2.36
N GLY A 308 -4.92 -6.86 -3.64
CA GLY A 308 -3.90 -6.77 -4.68
C GLY A 308 -2.90 -7.92 -4.56
N THR A 309 -1.62 -7.62 -4.54
CA THR A 309 -0.55 -8.62 -4.46
C THR A 309 -0.18 -9.11 -3.06
N MET A 310 -0.75 -8.52 -2.00
CA MET A 310 -0.30 -8.72 -0.63
C MET A 310 -1.43 -9.22 0.27
N PRO A 311 -1.13 -10.04 1.30
CA PRO A 311 -2.09 -10.38 2.34
C PRO A 311 -2.72 -9.14 2.96
N ALA A 312 -4.04 -9.10 2.99
CA ALA A 312 -4.79 -8.01 3.58
C ALA A 312 -4.54 -7.97 5.09
N ALA A 313 -4.18 -6.80 5.62
CA ALA A 313 -4.19 -6.59 7.06
C ALA A 313 -5.65 -6.51 7.55
N THR A 314 -5.99 -7.33 8.54
CA THR A 314 -7.25 -7.17 9.29
C THR A 314 -7.11 -5.98 10.24
N PHE A 315 -7.90 -4.94 10.00
CA PHE A 315 -7.99 -3.78 10.89
C PHE A 315 -9.04 -4.06 11.96
N ALA A 316 -8.61 -4.22 13.22
CA ALA A 316 -9.53 -4.00 14.33
C ALA A 316 -9.51 -2.50 14.65
N HIS A 317 -10.68 -1.85 14.64
CA HIS A 317 -10.79 -0.44 15.02
C HIS A 317 -10.41 -0.18 16.49
N GLU A 318 -10.38 -1.24 17.31
CA GLU A 318 -9.96 -1.22 18.70
C GLU A 318 -8.92 -2.33 18.93
N VAL A 319 -7.64 -1.97 18.82
CA VAL A 319 -6.52 -2.84 19.21
C VAL A 319 -6.07 -2.40 20.60
N SER A 320 -6.03 -3.35 21.55
CA SER A 320 -5.46 -3.08 22.88
C SER A 320 -3.99 -2.69 22.77
N ASP A 321 -3.48 -1.92 23.73
CA ASP A 321 -2.06 -1.54 23.78
C ASP A 321 -1.14 -2.76 23.76
N ASP A 322 -1.53 -3.85 24.41
CA ASP A 322 -0.75 -5.09 24.45
C ASP A 322 -0.71 -5.79 23.09
N ALA A 323 -1.85 -5.89 22.40
CA ALA A 323 -1.90 -6.47 21.06
C ALA A 323 -1.09 -5.64 20.06
N LEU A 324 -1.23 -4.31 20.12
CA LEU A 324 -0.49 -3.38 19.29
C LEU A 324 1.02 -3.46 19.56
N ARG A 325 1.42 -3.49 20.82
CA ARG A 325 2.82 -3.66 21.25
C ARG A 325 3.42 -4.98 20.77
N SER A 326 2.67 -6.08 20.87
CA SER A 326 3.09 -7.39 20.36
C SER A 326 3.34 -7.34 18.86
N ASP A 327 2.40 -6.77 18.09
CA ASP A 327 2.55 -6.64 16.64
C ASP A 327 3.73 -5.74 16.25
N LEU A 328 3.86 -4.57 16.89
CA LEU A 328 4.99 -3.65 16.68
C LEU A 328 6.32 -4.35 16.95
N THR A 329 6.42 -5.11 18.04
CA THR A 329 7.63 -5.84 18.43
C THR A 329 7.99 -6.90 17.39
N ARG A 330 7.00 -7.67 16.91
CA ARG A 330 7.20 -8.69 15.87
C ARG A 330 7.66 -8.07 14.54
N VAL A 331 6.98 -7.02 14.08
CA VAL A 331 7.34 -6.32 12.84
C VAL A 331 8.74 -5.69 12.95
N LEU A 332 9.07 -5.07 14.09
CA LEU A 332 10.38 -4.50 14.36
C LEU A 332 11.49 -5.55 14.31
N GLY A 333 11.28 -6.69 14.99
CA GLY A 333 12.25 -7.78 15.04
C GLY A 333 12.58 -8.31 13.64
N ALA A 334 11.55 -8.65 12.87
CA ALA A 334 11.72 -9.15 11.51
C ALA A 334 12.39 -8.11 10.58
N ALA A 335 12.02 -6.83 10.69
CA ALA A 335 12.61 -5.76 9.89
C ALA A 335 14.09 -5.51 10.22
N ALA A 336 14.44 -5.51 11.50
CA ALA A 336 15.82 -5.33 11.95
C ALA A 336 16.69 -6.55 11.57
N GLU A 337 16.15 -7.76 11.69
CA GLU A 337 16.81 -8.99 11.25
C GLU A 337 17.04 -9.02 9.74
N HIS A 338 16.06 -8.58 8.95
CA HIS A 338 16.22 -8.39 7.50
C HIS A 338 17.39 -7.46 7.17
N ILE A 339 17.46 -6.28 7.81
CA ILE A 339 18.57 -5.34 7.57
C ILE A 339 19.91 -5.99 7.96
N ALA A 340 19.99 -6.59 9.16
CA ALA A 340 21.24 -7.15 9.68
C ALA A 340 21.74 -8.36 8.88
N SER A 341 20.85 -9.26 8.47
CA SER A 341 21.19 -10.47 7.71
C SER A 341 21.65 -10.16 6.28
N ASN A 342 21.16 -9.07 5.68
CA ASN A 342 21.59 -8.60 4.37
C ASN A 342 22.83 -7.70 4.41
N GLN A 343 23.53 -7.59 5.55
CA GLN A 343 24.75 -6.80 5.64
C GLN A 343 25.90 -7.44 4.84
N ILE A 344 26.53 -6.66 3.97
CA ILE A 344 27.66 -7.10 3.16
C ILE A 344 28.92 -7.23 4.06
N ALA A 345 29.86 -8.09 3.66
CA ALA A 345 31.09 -8.36 4.40
C ALA A 345 31.88 -7.09 4.79
N ASN A 346 31.90 -6.06 3.93
CA ASN A 346 32.58 -4.78 4.19
C ASN A 346 31.87 -3.89 5.24
N GLY A 347 30.60 -4.17 5.57
CA GLY A 347 29.76 -3.42 6.50
C GLY A 347 28.66 -2.58 5.83
N SER A 348 28.68 -2.41 4.51
CA SER A 348 27.60 -1.72 3.79
C SER A 348 26.36 -2.60 3.65
N PHE A 349 25.28 -2.01 3.16
CA PHE A 349 24.04 -2.72 2.87
C PHE A 349 23.65 -2.54 1.41
N PRO A 350 22.91 -3.50 0.84
CA PRO A 350 22.29 -3.30 -0.45
C PRO A 350 21.13 -2.32 -0.38
N CYS A 351 21.04 -1.44 -1.37
CA CYS A 351 19.96 -0.44 -1.42
C CYS A 351 18.61 -1.05 -1.79
N VAL A 352 18.65 -2.00 -2.72
CA VAL A 352 17.49 -2.65 -3.31
C VAL A 352 17.75 -4.14 -3.42
N ILE A 353 16.78 -4.95 -3.01
CA ILE A 353 16.76 -6.41 -3.19
C ILE A 353 15.54 -6.75 -4.04
N GLU A 354 15.74 -7.47 -5.14
CA GLU A 354 14.67 -8.03 -5.97
C GLU A 354 14.33 -9.44 -5.47
N PRO A 355 13.16 -9.68 -4.85
CA PRO A 355 12.84 -10.98 -4.25
C PRO A 355 12.82 -12.12 -5.26
N LEU A 356 12.31 -11.87 -6.48
CA LEU A 356 12.15 -12.89 -7.53
C LEU A 356 13.47 -13.52 -7.96
N SER A 357 14.49 -12.69 -8.18
CA SER A 357 15.78 -13.12 -8.73
C SER A 357 16.86 -13.25 -7.67
N GLY A 358 16.62 -12.68 -6.47
CA GLY A 358 17.64 -12.44 -5.46
C GLY A 358 18.66 -11.39 -5.88
N LYS A 359 18.45 -10.66 -6.98
CA LYS A 359 19.40 -9.64 -7.42
C LYS A 359 19.47 -8.53 -6.39
N ILE A 360 20.69 -8.25 -6.00
CA ILE A 360 21.02 -7.21 -5.05
C ILE A 360 21.62 -6.04 -5.83
N GLY A 361 21.10 -4.83 -5.61
CA GLY A 361 21.64 -3.62 -6.22
C GLY A 361 23.12 -3.44 -5.85
N THR A 362 23.98 -3.31 -6.86
CA THR A 362 25.44 -3.26 -6.70
C THR A 362 25.99 -1.91 -6.25
N GLY A 363 25.14 -0.86 -6.24
CA GLY A 363 25.51 0.48 -5.78
C GLY A 363 25.56 0.57 -4.26
N ILE A 364 26.72 0.93 -3.73
CA ILE A 364 26.87 1.31 -2.32
C ILE A 364 26.39 2.75 -2.15
N ASP A 365 25.40 2.94 -1.28
CA ASP A 365 24.84 4.24 -0.93
C ASP A 365 25.18 4.57 0.53
N LEU A 366 26.08 5.52 0.73
CA LEU A 366 26.54 5.92 2.06
C LEU A 366 25.41 6.54 2.91
N PRO A 367 24.56 7.44 2.39
CA PRO A 367 23.39 7.91 3.13
C PRO A 367 22.49 6.79 3.65
N ARG A 368 22.12 5.83 2.80
CA ARG A 368 21.25 4.71 3.18
C ARG A 368 21.93 3.74 4.13
N THR A 369 23.24 3.54 3.99
CA THR A 369 24.02 2.73 4.93
C THR A 369 24.04 3.37 6.33
N ALA A 370 24.22 4.69 6.41
CA ALA A 370 24.17 5.42 7.68
C ALA A 370 22.77 5.42 8.30
N LEU A 371 21.71 5.60 7.49
CA LEU A 371 20.32 5.49 7.94
C LEU A 371 19.98 4.09 8.47
N ALA A 372 20.43 3.03 7.79
CA ALA A 372 20.24 1.66 8.25
C ALA A 372 20.95 1.39 9.58
N ALA A 373 22.14 1.98 9.78
CA ALA A 373 22.84 1.91 11.06
C ALA A 373 22.08 2.62 12.19
N GLU A 374 21.52 3.81 11.93
CA GLU A 374 20.62 4.49 12.87
C GLU A 374 19.41 3.62 13.24
N ALA A 375 18.74 3.05 12.24
CA ALA A 375 17.59 2.17 12.45
C ALA A 375 17.94 0.93 13.31
N LEU A 376 19.07 0.27 13.01
CA LEU A 376 19.55 -0.87 13.78
C LEU A 376 19.92 -0.51 15.23
N LEU A 377 20.43 0.70 15.49
CA LEU A 377 20.68 1.17 16.86
C LEU A 377 19.38 1.38 17.63
N HIS A 378 18.36 2.01 17.01
CA HIS A 378 17.04 2.13 17.61
C HIS A 378 16.42 0.76 17.91
N ALA A 379 16.48 -0.17 16.95
CA ALA A 379 15.99 -1.54 17.13
C ALA A 379 16.76 -2.28 18.24
N GLY A 380 18.10 -2.20 18.23
CA GLY A 380 18.96 -2.83 19.21
C GLY A 380 18.70 -2.33 20.63
N ASN A 381 18.46 -1.03 20.81
CA ASN A 381 18.10 -0.44 22.10
C ASN A 381 16.69 -0.85 22.56
N THR A 382 15.72 -0.84 21.64
CA THR A 382 14.31 -1.16 21.92
C THR A 382 14.12 -2.63 22.26
N LEU A 383 14.74 -3.52 21.49
CA LEU A 383 14.64 -4.97 21.64
C LEU A 383 15.72 -5.58 22.54
N LYS A 384 16.67 -4.76 23.02
CA LYS A 384 17.84 -5.20 23.79
C LYS A 384 18.63 -6.31 23.07
N ASN A 385 18.90 -6.09 21.79
CA ASN A 385 19.55 -7.08 20.93
C ASN A 385 20.92 -6.57 20.43
N ASP A 386 21.98 -7.21 20.92
CA ASP A 386 23.37 -6.86 20.60
C ASP A 386 23.77 -7.15 19.14
N VAL A 387 23.07 -8.07 18.47
CA VAL A 387 23.35 -8.38 17.05
C VAL A 387 23.07 -7.16 16.19
N PHE A 388 21.97 -6.45 16.45
CA PHE A 388 21.62 -5.23 15.73
C PHE A 388 22.60 -4.10 16.01
N GLN A 389 23.04 -3.95 17.27
CA GLN A 389 24.05 -2.96 17.64
C GLN A 389 25.38 -3.22 16.93
N LYS A 390 25.86 -4.47 16.91
CA LYS A 390 27.09 -4.88 16.21
C LYS A 390 27.00 -4.67 14.70
N ALA A 391 25.85 -4.98 14.10
CA ALA A 391 25.62 -4.71 12.68
C ALA A 391 25.68 -3.20 12.39
N ALA A 392 25.10 -2.37 13.26
CA ALA A 392 25.21 -0.91 13.15
C ALA A 392 26.66 -0.41 13.34
N ASP A 393 27.41 -0.93 14.30
CA ASP A 393 28.84 -0.64 14.49
C ASP A 393 29.64 -0.91 13.21
N LYS A 394 29.44 -2.07 12.61
CA LYS A 394 30.13 -2.46 11.37
C LYS A 394 29.79 -1.53 10.21
N ALA A 395 28.53 -1.10 10.10
CA ALA A 395 28.09 -0.14 9.09
C ALA A 395 28.70 1.26 9.31
N LEU A 396 28.72 1.76 10.54
CA LEU A 396 29.34 3.05 10.86
C LEU A 396 30.86 3.01 10.68
N ALA A 397 31.51 1.88 10.99
CA ALA A 397 32.92 1.68 10.69
C ALA A 397 33.21 1.65 9.18
N TYR A 398 32.28 1.13 8.37
CA TYR A 398 32.37 1.21 6.91
C TYR A 398 32.26 2.67 6.43
N VAL A 399 31.21 3.38 6.85
CA VAL A 399 30.98 4.80 6.49
C VAL A 399 32.16 5.69 6.90
N SER A 400 32.74 5.47 8.08
CA SER A 400 33.90 6.24 8.55
C SER A 400 35.20 5.96 7.78
N ARG A 401 35.37 4.74 7.23
CA ARG A 401 36.54 4.37 6.43
C ARG A 401 36.45 4.87 4.99
N THR A 402 35.24 5.03 4.46
CA THR A 402 35.08 5.66 3.15
C THR A 402 35.50 7.12 3.26
N HIS A 403 36.45 7.55 2.44
CA HIS A 403 36.87 8.95 2.38
C HIS A 403 35.74 9.83 1.81
N ILE A 404 34.73 10.11 2.64
CA ILE A 404 33.59 11.01 2.36
C ILE A 404 34.09 12.38 1.84
N GLU A 405 35.36 12.70 2.08
CA GLU A 405 36.00 14.00 1.90
C GLU A 405 36.44 14.36 0.48
N LYS A 406 36.68 13.41 -0.44
CA LYS A 406 37.36 13.74 -1.73
C LYS A 406 36.51 13.62 -3.00
N ASP A 407 35.63 12.61 -3.11
CA ASP A 407 34.91 12.30 -4.37
C ASP A 407 33.38 12.20 -4.24
N THR A 408 32.81 12.47 -3.06
CA THR A 408 31.34 12.35 -2.84
C THR A 408 30.62 13.67 -3.15
N PRO A 409 29.51 13.67 -3.93
CA PRO A 409 28.71 14.86 -4.15
C PRO A 409 28.32 15.55 -2.84
N SER A 410 28.35 16.89 -2.80
CA SER A 410 28.06 17.68 -1.59
C SER A 410 26.76 17.25 -0.89
N PHE A 411 25.70 16.99 -1.67
CA PHE A 411 24.42 16.50 -1.17
C PHE A 411 24.55 15.16 -0.42
N SER A 412 25.05 14.11 -1.08
CA SER A 412 25.18 12.78 -0.49
C SER A 412 26.14 12.77 0.70
N ARG A 413 27.20 13.57 0.65
CA ARG A 413 28.13 13.77 1.76
C ARG A 413 27.43 14.35 2.99
N VAL A 414 26.73 15.47 2.83
CA VAL A 414 26.03 16.12 3.95
C VAL A 414 24.96 15.17 4.50
N LEU A 415 24.17 14.53 3.63
CA LEU A 415 23.13 13.59 4.06
C LEU A 415 23.71 12.39 4.85
N THR A 416 24.86 11.85 4.43
CA THR A 416 25.57 10.79 5.17
C THR A 416 25.99 11.26 6.56
N LEU A 417 26.55 12.48 6.67
CA LEU A 417 26.94 13.06 7.96
C LEU A 417 25.74 13.26 8.88
N LEU A 418 24.60 13.72 8.36
CA LEU A 418 23.39 13.91 9.14
C LEU A 418 22.88 12.60 9.75
N TYR A 419 22.75 11.53 8.95
CA TYR A 419 22.36 10.20 9.47
C TYR A 419 23.41 9.62 10.42
N ARG A 420 24.71 9.80 10.14
CA ARG A 420 25.76 9.38 11.08
C ARG A 420 25.67 10.13 12.41
N GLY A 421 25.35 11.42 12.38
CA GLY A 421 25.11 12.23 13.58
C GLY A 421 23.93 11.71 14.41
N ARG A 422 22.80 11.41 13.75
CA ARG A 422 21.63 10.79 14.41
C ARG A 422 21.95 9.40 14.96
N ALA A 423 22.71 8.57 14.23
CA ALA A 423 23.19 7.28 14.72
C ALA A 423 24.07 7.43 15.98
N ALA A 424 24.98 8.41 16.01
CA ALA A 424 25.78 8.71 17.20
C ALA A 424 24.89 9.14 18.39
N GLN A 425 23.83 9.91 18.17
CA GLN A 425 22.83 10.22 19.22
C GLN A 425 22.12 8.96 19.72
N ALA A 426 21.71 8.06 18.81
CA ALA A 426 21.06 6.79 19.17
C ALA A 426 21.98 5.87 19.99
N ARG A 427 23.31 5.98 19.83
CA ARG A 427 24.31 5.30 20.66
C ARG A 427 24.62 6.04 21.98
N GLY A 428 24.08 7.24 22.19
CA GLY A 428 24.38 8.09 23.34
C GLY A 428 25.72 8.83 23.26
N GLN A 429 26.34 8.87 22.08
CA GLN A 429 27.62 9.55 21.81
C GLN A 429 27.38 11.00 21.37
N PHE A 430 26.85 11.82 22.27
CA PHE A 430 26.41 13.19 21.94
C PHE A 430 27.54 14.13 21.50
N ASP A 431 28.75 13.98 22.05
CA ASP A 431 29.90 14.83 21.66
C ASP A 431 30.39 14.49 20.23
N GLU A 432 30.38 13.21 19.85
CA GLU A 432 30.66 12.79 18.48
C GLU A 432 29.58 13.32 17.53
N ALA A 433 28.30 13.17 17.90
CA ALA A 433 27.18 13.69 17.13
C ALA A 433 27.29 15.20 16.90
N HIS A 434 27.69 15.96 17.92
CA HIS A 434 27.91 17.40 17.85
C HIS A 434 29.04 17.78 16.89
N GLY A 435 30.18 17.09 16.95
CA GLY A 435 31.29 17.29 16.02
C GLY A 435 30.91 16.99 14.56
N ILE A 436 30.14 15.92 14.34
CA ILE A 436 29.60 15.57 13.02
C ILE A 436 28.62 16.65 12.53
N ALA A 437 27.74 17.14 13.40
CA ALA A 437 26.76 18.18 13.07
C ALA A 437 27.44 19.50 12.64
N ARG A 438 28.49 19.93 13.35
CA ARG A 438 29.32 21.09 12.94
C ARG A 438 29.99 20.88 11.58
N THR A 439 30.41 19.66 11.28
CA THR A 439 30.97 19.34 9.97
C THR A 439 29.91 19.42 8.87
N ALA A 440 28.72 18.87 9.13
CA ALA A 440 27.58 18.95 8.21
C ALA A 440 27.11 20.39 7.99
N SER A 441 27.16 21.26 9.01
CA SER A 441 26.71 22.65 8.91
C SER A 441 27.60 23.51 8.00
N MET A 442 28.88 23.14 7.81
CA MET A 442 29.72 23.79 6.80
C MET A 442 29.29 23.39 5.38
N GLY A 443 28.94 22.12 5.17
CA GLY A 443 28.49 21.64 3.86
C GLY A 443 27.12 22.17 3.45
N ILE A 444 26.15 22.19 4.39
CA ILE A 444 24.76 22.61 4.10
C ILE A 444 24.67 24.06 3.60
N GLN A 445 25.56 24.94 4.05
CA GLN A 445 25.57 26.35 3.62
C GLN A 445 25.85 26.50 2.11
N SER A 446 26.50 25.51 1.51
CA SER A 446 26.82 25.46 0.07
C SER A 446 25.91 24.52 -0.72
N ALA A 447 25.02 23.78 -0.06
CA ALA A 447 24.15 22.80 -0.70
C ALA A 447 22.95 23.49 -1.37
N PRO A 448 22.47 22.99 -2.53
CA PRO A 448 21.21 23.44 -3.09
C PRO A 448 20.07 23.15 -2.11
N TYR A 449 19.02 23.98 -2.16
CA TYR A 449 17.81 23.73 -1.38
C TYR A 449 17.20 22.38 -1.75
N ASP A 450 17.01 21.55 -0.73
CA ASP A 450 16.29 20.29 -0.80
C ASP A 450 15.53 20.11 0.53
N PRO A 451 14.20 19.93 0.53
CA PRO A 451 13.41 19.86 1.75
C PRO A 451 13.88 18.76 2.70
N ILE A 452 14.22 17.57 2.19
CA ILE A 452 14.62 16.42 3.01
C ILE A 452 15.94 16.73 3.71
N LEU A 453 16.94 17.21 2.96
CA LEU A 453 18.25 17.56 3.50
C LEU A 453 18.15 18.68 4.55
N PHE A 454 17.40 19.74 4.24
CA PHE A 454 17.26 20.91 5.11
C PHE A 454 16.56 20.56 6.42
N LEU A 455 15.48 19.77 6.35
CA LEU A 455 14.72 19.39 7.53
C LEU A 455 15.46 18.38 8.40
N LEU A 456 16.17 17.42 7.80
CA LEU A 456 17.01 16.49 8.56
C LEU A 456 18.18 17.23 9.25
N ALA A 457 18.78 18.20 8.56
CA ALA A 457 19.78 19.06 9.17
C ALA A 457 19.18 19.88 10.30
N SER A 458 17.98 20.43 10.10
CA SER A 458 17.31 21.21 11.13
C SER A 458 17.02 20.41 12.39
N SER A 459 16.42 19.21 12.28
CA SER A 459 16.10 18.39 13.44
C SER A 459 17.36 17.98 14.22
N LEU A 460 18.42 17.55 13.53
CA LEU A 460 19.70 17.24 14.18
C LEU A 460 20.32 18.49 14.83
N PHE A 461 20.40 19.62 14.13
CA PHE A 461 21.05 20.83 14.65
C PHE A 461 20.28 21.45 15.83
N ALA A 462 18.95 21.45 15.76
CA ALA A 462 18.10 21.96 16.83
C ALA A 462 18.24 21.13 18.11
N SER A 463 18.56 19.84 18.01
CA SER A 463 18.69 18.95 19.18
C SER A 463 19.82 19.36 20.15
N PHE A 464 20.82 20.09 19.68
CA PHE A 464 21.92 20.59 20.54
C PHE A 464 21.53 21.86 21.31
N GLY A 465 20.44 22.52 20.94
CA GLY A 465 19.86 23.65 21.66
C GLY A 465 20.87 24.69 22.15
N LYS A 466 20.89 24.95 23.46
CA LYS A 466 21.79 25.95 24.09
C LYS A 466 23.28 25.59 24.05
N GLN A 467 23.63 24.31 23.82
CA GLN A 467 25.03 23.88 23.73
C GLN A 467 25.73 24.48 22.51
N ASP A 468 24.97 24.76 21.44
CA ASP A 468 25.49 25.36 20.22
C ASP A 468 24.47 26.31 19.59
N ALA A 469 24.54 27.58 19.99
CA ALA A 469 23.65 28.63 19.52
C ALA A 469 23.73 28.83 17.99
N GLU A 470 24.89 28.57 17.37
CA GLU A 470 25.04 28.72 15.92
C GLU A 470 24.31 27.61 15.17
N LEU A 471 24.46 26.34 15.60
CA LEU A 471 23.68 25.24 15.05
C LEU A 471 22.17 25.47 15.24
N SER A 472 21.74 25.92 16.41
CA SER A 472 20.34 26.25 16.68
C SER A 472 19.81 27.35 15.74
N ARG A 473 20.62 28.38 15.46
CA ARG A 473 20.27 29.47 14.54
C ARG A 473 20.18 28.99 13.08
N ILE A 474 21.09 28.09 12.67
CA ILE A 474 21.02 27.45 11.36
C ILE A 474 19.74 26.61 11.27
N ALA A 475 19.45 25.78 12.27
CA ALA A 475 18.24 24.96 12.31
C ALA A 475 16.96 25.78 12.11
N HIS A 476 16.81 26.88 12.86
CA HIS A 476 15.65 27.77 12.73
C HIS A 476 15.51 28.33 11.30
N ARG A 477 16.62 28.74 10.67
CA ARG A 477 16.60 29.26 9.28
C ARG A 477 16.20 28.19 8.27
N LEU A 478 16.72 26.98 8.41
CA LEU A 478 16.40 25.86 7.53
C LEU A 478 14.92 25.47 7.67
N THR A 479 14.40 25.40 8.91
CA THR A 479 12.97 25.16 9.19
C THR A 479 12.08 26.20 8.54
N GLU A 480 12.36 27.50 8.74
CA GLU A 480 11.52 28.56 8.16
C GLU A 480 11.54 28.54 6.63
N THR A 481 12.69 28.20 6.02
CA THR A 481 12.80 28.07 4.56
C THR A 481 11.92 26.93 4.04
N ALA A 482 12.01 25.76 4.67
CA ALA A 482 11.20 24.60 4.30
C ALA A 482 9.71 24.80 4.61
N LEU A 483 9.38 25.50 5.70
CA LEU A 483 8.00 25.83 6.05
C LEU A 483 7.38 26.80 5.05
N ALA A 484 8.13 27.82 4.59
CA ALA A 484 7.67 28.72 3.53
C ALA A 484 7.40 27.95 2.22
N ASP A 485 8.21 26.96 1.91
CA ASP A 485 8.03 26.10 0.74
C ASP A 485 6.82 25.17 0.86
N PHE A 486 6.63 24.58 2.04
CA PHE A 486 5.43 23.82 2.37
C PHE A 486 4.17 24.69 2.23
N SER A 487 4.17 25.92 2.77
CA SER A 487 3.02 26.83 2.65
C SER A 487 2.71 27.17 1.19
N ARG A 488 3.71 27.47 0.35
CA ARG A 488 3.51 27.70 -1.09
C ARG A 488 2.95 26.46 -1.81
N THR A 489 3.38 25.28 -1.40
CA THR A 489 2.85 24.01 -1.90
C THR A 489 1.35 23.89 -1.61
N LEU A 490 0.92 24.26 -0.40
CA LEU A 490 -0.48 24.25 -0.01
C LEU A 490 -1.32 25.27 -0.80
N GLU A 491 -0.80 26.47 -1.02
CA GLU A 491 -1.51 27.56 -1.71
C GLU A 491 -1.77 27.28 -3.19
N THR A 492 -0.89 26.50 -3.83
CA THR A 492 -0.92 26.30 -5.28
C THR A 492 -1.73 25.06 -5.72
N ASP A 493 -2.27 24.29 -4.77
CA ASP A 493 -3.02 23.04 -4.97
C ASP A 493 -2.39 22.13 -6.05
N ARG A 494 -1.06 22.07 -6.04
CA ARG A 494 -0.28 21.34 -7.04
C ARG A 494 -0.39 19.84 -6.76
N ALA A 495 -1.23 19.17 -7.55
CA ALA A 495 -1.50 17.72 -7.44
C ALA A 495 -0.25 16.83 -7.66
N ASP A 496 0.88 17.38 -8.10
CA ASP A 496 2.13 16.66 -8.36
C ASP A 496 3.15 16.74 -7.21
N VAL A 497 2.91 17.53 -6.15
CA VAL A 497 3.89 17.66 -5.07
C VAL A 497 3.94 16.40 -4.22
N ASN A 498 5.16 15.87 -4.06
CA ASN A 498 5.41 14.68 -3.25
C ASN A 498 5.28 15.01 -1.76
N ILE A 499 4.27 14.46 -1.09
CA ILE A 499 3.99 14.80 0.31
C ILE A 499 5.02 14.23 1.28
N ALA A 500 5.84 13.26 0.85
CA ALA A 500 6.91 12.68 1.68
C ALA A 500 8.17 13.56 1.77
N LEU A 501 8.16 14.77 1.19
CA LEU A 501 9.28 15.73 1.26
C LEU A 501 9.35 16.49 2.59
N PHE A 502 8.20 16.78 3.20
CA PHE A 502 8.08 17.65 4.37
C PHE A 502 7.78 16.99 5.74
N PRO A 503 7.70 15.65 5.94
CA PRO A 503 7.32 15.10 7.25
C PRO A 503 8.22 15.54 8.40
N GLU A 504 9.51 15.73 8.11
CA GLU A 504 10.54 16.13 9.08
C GLU A 504 10.35 17.59 9.59
N LEU A 505 9.39 18.36 9.04
CA LEU A 505 8.92 19.61 9.66
C LEU A 505 8.37 19.37 11.06
N ILE A 506 7.67 18.25 11.29
CA ILE A 506 7.06 17.92 12.59
C ILE A 506 8.14 17.83 13.69
N PRO A 507 9.16 16.96 13.59
CA PRO A 507 10.21 16.89 14.59
C PRO A 507 11.02 18.19 14.71
N ALA A 508 11.32 18.89 13.60
CA ALA A 508 12.05 20.15 13.65
C ALA A 508 11.27 21.24 14.42
N LEU A 509 9.98 21.41 14.14
CA LEU A 509 9.11 22.36 14.85
C LEU A 509 8.89 21.94 16.31
N HIS A 510 8.79 20.64 16.58
CA HIS A 510 8.67 20.12 17.95
C HIS A 510 9.88 20.51 18.80
N ILE A 511 11.10 20.26 18.30
CA ILE A 511 12.34 20.58 19.02
C ILE A 511 12.45 22.10 19.24
N LEU A 512 12.26 22.91 18.18
CA LEU A 512 12.41 24.36 18.26
C LEU A 512 11.35 25.01 19.15
N SER A 513 10.09 24.59 19.06
CA SER A 513 9.01 25.11 19.92
C SER A 513 9.26 24.80 21.39
N THR A 514 9.76 23.60 21.70
CA THR A 514 10.13 23.19 23.06
C THR A 514 11.32 24.00 23.57
N LEU A 515 12.39 24.12 22.78
CA LEU A 515 13.62 24.82 23.14
C LEU A 515 13.39 26.30 23.44
N HIS A 516 12.53 26.95 22.65
CA HIS A 516 12.27 28.38 22.75
C HIS A 516 10.97 28.71 23.51
N SER A 517 10.22 27.71 23.99
CA SER A 517 8.88 27.89 24.53
C SER A 517 7.96 28.69 23.59
N ASP A 518 8.14 28.50 22.28
CA ASP A 518 7.47 29.28 21.23
C ASP A 518 6.14 28.62 20.84
N ARG A 519 5.05 29.19 21.34
CA ARG A 519 3.69 28.72 21.04
C ARG A 519 3.35 28.84 19.55
N SER A 520 3.93 29.79 18.82
CA SER A 520 3.65 29.96 17.40
C SER A 520 4.20 28.78 16.58
N LEU A 521 5.38 28.28 16.93
CA LEU A 521 5.97 27.08 16.32
C LEU A 521 5.17 25.82 16.68
N ALA A 522 4.67 25.71 17.91
CA ALA A 522 3.81 24.59 18.32
C ALA A 522 2.47 24.56 17.55
N VAL A 523 1.88 25.74 17.29
CA VAL A 523 0.68 25.86 16.43
C VAL A 523 0.99 25.42 15.01
N ARG A 524 2.11 25.90 14.43
CA ARG A 524 2.56 25.48 13.09
C ARG A 524 2.77 23.96 13.01
N MET A 525 3.38 23.35 14.02
CA MET A 525 3.56 21.89 14.11
C MET A 525 2.21 21.15 14.07
N SER A 526 1.23 21.65 14.85
CA SER A 526 -0.12 21.06 14.87
C SER A 526 -0.80 21.17 13.51
N SER A 527 -0.70 22.31 12.82
CA SER A 527 -1.26 22.49 11.48
C SER A 527 -0.65 21.54 10.45
N VAL A 528 0.67 21.32 10.47
CA VAL A 528 1.36 20.36 9.60
C VAL A 528 0.90 18.93 9.91
N THR A 529 0.80 18.57 11.19
CA THR A 529 0.35 17.25 11.65
C THR A 529 -1.08 16.95 11.20
N GLU A 530 -2.00 17.89 11.41
CA GLU A 530 -3.40 17.78 10.98
C GLU A 530 -3.54 17.75 9.46
N TRP A 531 -2.65 18.42 8.74
CA TRP A 531 -2.61 18.34 7.28
C TRP A 531 -2.27 16.91 6.83
N TYR A 532 -1.22 16.28 7.37
CA TYR A 532 -0.92 14.89 7.03
C TYR A 532 -2.06 13.95 7.39
N ALA A 533 -2.59 14.02 8.61
CA ALA A 533 -3.68 13.15 9.04
C ALA A 533 -4.91 13.21 8.11
N ARG A 534 -5.26 14.40 7.58
CA ARG A 534 -6.36 14.57 6.62
C ARG A 534 -6.10 14.00 5.23
N HIS A 535 -4.84 13.81 4.85
CA HIS A 535 -4.44 13.24 3.56
C HIS A 535 -4.15 11.73 3.64
N GLN A 536 -4.36 11.09 4.80
CA GLN A 536 -4.30 9.64 4.92
C GLN A 536 -5.41 8.99 4.08
N GLN A 537 -5.06 7.98 3.30
CA GLN A 537 -6.04 7.20 2.54
C GLN A 537 -6.85 6.28 3.47
N GLN A 538 -7.99 5.78 2.97
CA GLN A 538 -8.85 4.88 3.73
C GLN A 538 -8.17 3.58 4.15
N ASP A 539 -7.14 3.14 3.42
CA ASP A 539 -6.36 1.96 3.76
C ASP A 539 -5.25 2.22 4.79
N GLY A 540 -5.14 3.45 5.29
CA GLY A 540 -4.12 3.87 6.25
C GLY A 540 -2.83 4.38 5.61
N SER A 541 -2.63 4.20 4.31
CA SER A 541 -1.43 4.68 3.61
C SER A 541 -1.44 6.19 3.40
N PHE A 542 -0.28 6.75 3.05
CA PHE A 542 -0.16 8.13 2.60
C PHE A 542 0.17 8.15 1.10
N PRO A 543 -0.59 8.94 0.30
CA PRO A 543 -0.39 8.97 -1.14
C PRO A 543 0.97 9.59 -1.49
N LYS A 544 1.49 9.32 -2.68
CA LYS A 544 2.72 9.98 -3.16
C LYS A 544 2.53 11.49 -3.28
N SER A 545 1.40 11.91 -3.85
CA SER A 545 1.04 13.32 -4.02
C SER A 545 -0.44 13.54 -3.69
N ILE A 546 -0.84 14.80 -3.50
CA ILE A 546 -2.22 15.16 -3.14
C ILE A 546 -3.19 14.59 -4.19
N GLY A 547 -4.18 13.83 -3.74
CA GLY A 547 -5.21 13.22 -4.60
C GLY A 547 -4.72 12.02 -5.43
N SER A 548 -3.46 11.58 -5.31
CA SER A 548 -2.99 10.37 -5.96
C SER A 548 -3.50 9.12 -5.24
N PRO A 549 -3.97 8.08 -5.95
CA PRO A 549 -4.27 6.78 -5.34
C PRO A 549 -3.00 5.97 -5.04
N TYR A 550 -1.86 6.35 -5.61
CA TYR A 550 -0.61 5.61 -5.48
C TYR A 550 0.11 5.95 -4.16
N SER A 551 0.38 4.92 -3.38
CA SER A 551 1.14 4.98 -2.12
C SER A 551 2.34 4.03 -2.18
N TYR A 552 3.41 4.36 -1.47
CA TYR A 552 4.64 3.56 -1.43
C TYR A 552 5.23 3.58 -0.01
N VAL A 553 5.90 2.50 0.39
CA VAL A 553 6.31 2.26 1.79
C VAL A 553 7.19 3.36 2.32
N ARG A 554 8.20 3.79 1.55
CA ARG A 554 9.10 4.86 2.00
C ARG A 554 8.36 6.16 2.33
N GLY A 555 7.36 6.54 1.54
CA GLY A 555 6.58 7.75 1.77
C GLY A 555 5.74 7.64 3.04
N THR A 556 4.96 6.56 3.13
CA THR A 556 4.13 6.26 4.30
C THR A 556 4.97 6.11 5.58
N ALA A 557 6.11 5.43 5.53
CA ALA A 557 6.99 5.18 6.67
C ALA A 557 7.63 6.47 7.20
N LYS A 558 8.04 7.40 6.33
CA LYS A 558 8.55 8.72 6.75
C LYS A 558 7.51 9.54 7.49
N ILE A 559 6.26 9.54 6.98
CA ILE A 559 5.15 10.26 7.62
C ILE A 559 4.80 9.58 8.95
N PHE A 560 4.73 8.25 8.97
CA PHE A 560 4.54 7.46 10.19
C PHE A 560 5.61 7.75 11.25
N GLU A 561 6.89 7.74 10.88
CA GLU A 561 8.01 8.10 11.76
C GLU A 561 7.84 9.50 12.35
N ALA A 562 7.46 10.48 11.54
CA ALA A 562 7.29 11.87 11.98
C ALA A 562 6.07 12.05 12.89
N LEU A 563 4.93 11.43 12.56
CA LEU A 563 3.72 11.47 13.37
C LEU A 563 3.92 10.77 14.73
N ALA A 564 4.79 9.77 14.80
CA ALA A 564 5.11 9.03 16.03
C ALA A 564 5.82 9.89 17.10
N ILE A 565 6.25 11.12 16.77
CA ILE A 565 6.74 12.10 17.76
C ILE A 565 5.65 12.47 18.77
N ASP A 566 4.39 12.52 18.35
CA ASP A 566 3.25 12.70 19.25
C ASP A 566 2.29 11.51 19.11
N GLY A 567 2.76 10.35 19.59
CA GLY A 567 2.09 9.07 19.45
C GLY A 567 0.66 9.05 20.00
N ALA A 568 0.40 9.77 21.11
CA ALA A 568 -0.92 9.83 21.73
C ALA A 568 -1.90 10.61 20.85
N LYS A 569 -1.52 11.82 20.42
CA LYS A 569 -2.37 12.67 19.59
C LYS A 569 -2.67 12.04 18.23
N ASN A 570 -1.69 11.33 17.66
CA ASN A 570 -1.77 10.76 16.32
C ASN A 570 -2.16 9.28 16.29
N ARG A 571 -2.59 8.69 17.42
CA ARG A 571 -2.82 7.25 17.55
C ARG A 571 -3.70 6.65 16.45
N PRO A 572 -4.85 7.23 16.06
CA PRO A 572 -5.69 6.66 15.00
C PRO A 572 -4.94 6.58 13.66
N ALA A 573 -4.28 7.68 13.27
CA ALA A 573 -3.52 7.74 12.02
C ALA A 573 -2.32 6.77 12.03
N LEU A 574 -1.59 6.69 13.15
CA LEU A 574 -0.46 5.79 13.33
C LEU A 574 -0.87 4.32 13.27
N THR A 575 -1.98 3.96 13.92
CA THR A 575 -2.48 2.57 13.91
C THR A 575 -2.89 2.15 12.50
N ALA A 576 -3.58 3.03 11.77
CA ALA A 576 -3.96 2.76 10.39
C ALA A 576 -2.74 2.64 9.45
N ALA A 577 -1.77 3.57 9.57
CA ALA A 577 -0.53 3.53 8.79
C ALA A 577 0.31 2.30 9.10
N PHE A 578 0.43 1.92 10.38
CA PHE A 578 1.16 0.72 10.79
C PHE A 578 0.52 -0.56 10.24
N ALA A 579 -0.81 -0.69 10.25
CA ALA A 579 -1.48 -1.84 9.68
C ALA A 579 -1.24 -1.96 8.17
N TRP A 580 -1.26 -0.85 7.43
CA TRP A 580 -0.86 -0.84 6.01
C TRP A 580 0.61 -1.23 5.83
N LEU A 581 1.53 -0.62 6.59
CA LEU A 581 2.96 -0.96 6.52
C LEU A 581 3.20 -2.45 6.84
N LYS A 582 2.52 -3.01 7.85
CA LYS A 582 2.56 -4.43 8.20
C LYS A 582 2.12 -5.32 7.04
N SER A 583 1.09 -4.94 6.26
CA SER A 583 0.73 -5.70 5.04
C SER A 583 1.79 -5.65 3.92
N MET A 584 2.68 -4.65 3.93
CA MET A 584 3.77 -4.55 2.95
C MET A 584 5.03 -5.32 3.38
N GLN A 585 5.06 -5.89 4.59
CA GLN A 585 6.20 -6.67 5.07
C GLN A 585 6.18 -8.07 4.43
N TYR A 586 7.34 -8.52 3.97
CA TYR A 586 7.53 -9.90 3.55
C TYR A 586 7.50 -10.84 4.74
N THR A 587 6.60 -11.80 4.67
CA THR A 587 6.38 -12.91 5.61
C THR A 587 6.35 -14.20 4.80
N GLU A 588 6.28 -15.35 5.48
CA GLU A 588 6.08 -16.62 4.78
C GLU A 588 4.79 -16.64 3.94
N ASP A 589 3.75 -15.94 4.41
CA ASP A 589 2.48 -15.83 3.70
C ASP A 589 2.57 -14.98 2.43
N SER A 590 3.42 -13.95 2.41
CA SER A 590 3.58 -13.01 1.29
C SER A 590 4.78 -13.28 0.38
N THR A 591 5.53 -14.36 0.60
CA THR A 591 6.69 -14.79 -0.22
C THR A 591 6.39 -16.03 -1.08
N PHE A 592 5.10 -16.36 -1.29
CA PHE A 592 4.67 -17.52 -2.09
C PHE A 592 5.16 -17.51 -3.55
N PHE A 593 5.46 -16.32 -4.09
CA PHE A 593 6.01 -16.10 -5.44
C PHE A 593 7.54 -15.93 -5.46
N THR A 594 8.19 -15.96 -4.30
CA THR A 594 9.64 -15.83 -4.17
C THR A 594 10.28 -17.22 -4.16
N PRO A 595 11.22 -17.53 -5.08
CA PRO A 595 11.92 -18.81 -5.09
C PRO A 595 12.55 -19.11 -3.72
N GLU A 596 12.45 -20.37 -3.28
CA GLU A 596 12.87 -20.79 -1.94
C GLU A 596 14.29 -20.34 -1.57
N ALA A 597 15.24 -20.45 -2.51
CA ALA A 597 16.62 -20.02 -2.34
C ALA A 597 16.79 -18.51 -2.05
N GLN A 598 15.82 -17.69 -2.43
CA GLN A 598 15.83 -16.23 -2.27
C GLN A 598 14.91 -15.73 -1.15
N ARG A 599 14.12 -16.59 -0.51
CA ARG A 599 13.16 -16.16 0.53
C ARG A 599 13.86 -15.51 1.72
N ASN A 600 14.97 -16.09 2.17
CA ASN A 600 15.68 -15.60 3.35
C ASN A 600 16.21 -14.17 3.19
N VAL A 601 16.58 -13.74 1.98
CA VAL A 601 17.04 -12.36 1.75
C VAL A 601 15.88 -11.37 1.70
N ALA A 602 14.64 -11.84 1.51
CA ALA A 602 13.44 -11.02 1.40
C ALA A 602 12.64 -10.90 2.72
N LEU A 603 12.57 -11.99 3.49
CA LEU A 603 11.77 -12.07 4.73
C LEU A 603 12.09 -10.92 5.69
N GLY A 604 11.05 -10.30 6.24
CA GLY A 604 11.14 -9.16 7.15
C GLY A 604 11.33 -7.79 6.47
N GLY A 605 11.79 -7.77 5.21
CA GLY A 605 11.88 -6.57 4.39
C GLY A 605 10.51 -6.05 3.97
N PHE A 606 10.44 -4.78 3.53
CA PHE A 606 9.19 -4.20 3.04
C PHE A 606 9.24 -4.00 1.54
N ARG A 607 8.17 -4.45 0.87
CA ARG A 607 7.89 -4.16 -0.52
C ARG A 607 7.88 -2.65 -0.77
N TYR A 608 8.33 -2.20 -1.94
CA TYR A 608 8.37 -0.77 -2.28
C TYR A 608 6.95 -0.19 -2.41
N ASP A 609 6.10 -0.84 -3.20
CA ASP A 609 4.67 -0.55 -3.35
C ASP A 609 3.93 -1.79 -3.88
N MET A 610 2.61 -1.72 -3.98
CA MET A 610 1.77 -2.84 -4.43
C MET A 610 2.12 -3.41 -5.82
N SER A 611 2.70 -2.59 -6.70
CA SER A 611 3.08 -2.95 -8.06
C SER A 611 4.54 -3.38 -8.20
N THR A 612 5.39 -3.06 -7.23
CA THR A 612 6.84 -3.26 -7.29
C THR A 612 7.28 -4.13 -6.12
N PRO A 613 7.64 -5.42 -6.34
CA PRO A 613 8.02 -6.34 -5.27
C PRO A 613 9.36 -5.98 -4.59
N ASP A 614 10.15 -5.07 -5.16
CA ASP A 614 11.48 -4.71 -4.66
C ASP A 614 11.46 -4.27 -3.19
N ILE A 615 12.47 -4.67 -2.44
CA ILE A 615 12.69 -4.24 -1.07
C ILE A 615 13.69 -3.10 -1.08
N TRP A 616 13.30 -1.96 -0.50
CA TRP A 616 14.15 -0.79 -0.41
C TRP A 616 14.64 -0.60 1.04
N LEU A 617 15.95 -0.43 1.21
CA LEU A 617 16.58 -0.31 2.52
C LEU A 617 16.11 0.92 3.29
N ASP A 618 15.93 2.06 2.59
CA ASP A 618 15.46 3.30 3.21
C ASP A 618 14.01 3.17 3.71
N ALA A 619 13.15 2.49 2.95
CA ALA A 619 11.78 2.17 3.36
C ALA A 619 11.76 1.37 4.66
N THR A 620 12.52 0.26 4.72
CA THR A 620 12.61 -0.61 5.91
C THR A 620 13.16 0.16 7.12
N SER A 621 14.18 1.00 6.90
CA SER A 621 14.81 1.78 7.98
C SER A 621 13.86 2.79 8.63
N HIS A 622 13.07 3.52 7.82
CA HIS A 622 12.06 4.45 8.36
C HIS A 622 10.95 3.73 9.13
N VAL A 623 10.52 2.53 8.69
CA VAL A 623 9.54 1.74 9.45
C VAL A 623 10.13 1.35 10.80
N VAL A 624 11.37 0.84 10.84
CA VAL A 624 12.06 0.48 12.09
C VAL A 624 12.11 1.65 13.07
N ILE A 625 12.51 2.84 12.62
CA ILE A 625 12.61 4.03 13.48
C ILE A 625 11.23 4.45 13.98
N GLY A 626 10.22 4.51 13.10
CA GLY A 626 8.85 4.87 13.48
C GLY A 626 8.24 3.89 14.49
N VAL A 627 8.46 2.59 14.29
CA VAL A 627 7.97 1.55 15.20
C VAL A 627 8.64 1.65 16.58
N CYS A 628 9.95 1.94 16.64
CA CYS A 628 10.64 2.18 17.90
C CYS A 628 10.04 3.38 18.66
N ARG A 629 9.76 4.50 17.98
CA ARG A 629 9.12 5.68 18.59
C ARG A 629 7.73 5.36 19.14
N MET A 630 6.93 4.60 18.39
CA MET A 630 5.60 4.19 18.80
C MET A 630 5.65 3.25 20.02
N LEU A 631 6.60 2.30 20.05
CA LEU A 631 6.84 1.44 21.20
C LEU A 631 7.30 2.24 22.43
N ASP A 632 8.20 3.21 22.26
CA ASP A 632 8.62 4.07 23.36
C ASP A 632 7.42 4.83 23.96
N HIS A 633 6.54 5.36 23.11
CA HIS A 633 5.31 6.01 23.56
C HIS A 633 4.40 5.06 24.35
N LEU A 634 4.14 3.85 23.84
CA LEU A 634 3.34 2.83 24.55
C LEU A 634 4.00 2.38 25.87
N ASN A 635 5.33 2.51 25.98
CA ASN A 635 6.08 2.25 27.20
C ASN A 635 6.08 3.43 28.19
N GLY A 636 5.35 4.51 27.90
CA GLY A 636 5.35 5.71 28.73
C GLY A 636 6.67 6.48 28.69
N LYS A 637 7.57 6.14 27.75
CA LYS A 637 8.76 6.96 27.50
C LYS A 637 8.34 8.11 26.60
N ASN A 638 8.81 9.29 26.94
CA ASN A 638 8.63 10.44 26.07
C ASN A 638 9.52 10.20 24.82
N PRO A 639 9.00 10.21 23.59
CA PRO A 639 9.80 10.02 22.37
C PRO A 639 10.79 11.18 22.10
N THR A 640 11.06 12.03 23.09
CA THR A 640 12.06 13.12 23.09
C THR A 640 13.51 12.62 22.98
N THR A 641 13.74 11.34 22.71
CA THR A 641 15.01 10.77 22.24
C THR A 641 15.41 11.21 20.81
N LEU A 642 14.86 12.30 20.28
CA LEU A 642 15.55 13.16 19.30
C LEU A 642 16.73 13.95 19.93
N GLY A 643 17.30 13.45 21.02
CA GLY A 643 18.50 14.03 21.63
C GLY A 643 18.26 15.33 22.40
N ILE A 644 17.02 15.74 22.68
CA ILE A 644 16.79 16.85 23.64
C ILE A 644 17.06 16.33 25.05
N ARG A 645 18.33 16.15 25.40
CA ARG A 645 18.71 16.36 26.79
C ARG A 645 18.63 17.86 27.00
N ALA A 646 17.53 18.29 27.62
CA ALA A 646 17.65 19.33 28.62
C ALA A 646 18.69 18.81 29.62
N ARG A 647 19.97 19.15 29.42
CA ARG A 647 20.88 19.22 30.55
C ARG A 647 20.27 20.33 31.41
N GLU A 648 19.54 19.91 32.44
CA GLU A 648 19.29 20.74 33.62
C GLU A 648 20.58 21.43 34.05
#